data_AF-A0AAD3N3T7-F1
#
_entry.id   AF-A0AAD3N3T7-F1
#
_cell.length_a   1.000
_cell.length_b   1.000
_cell.length_c   1.000
_cell.angle_alpha   90.00
_cell.angle_beta   90.00
_cell.angle_gamma   90.00
#
_symmetry.space_group_name_H-M   'P 1'
#
loop_
_entity.id
_entity.type
_entity.pdbx_description
1 polymer ?
#
loop_
_entity_poly.entity_id
_entity_poly.type
_entity_poly.pdbx_seq_one_letter_code
_entity_poly.pdbx_strand_id
1 'polypeptide(L)'
;MLETEGRERPWTVHPKIWKWKKKKKKKEDLSEMEHQLIHANCERHRRKESVSTQQLHHLATKSVIMSVDPEMECFGTAAIYLRKPERERIEAQNTPFDAKTAYFVAEPTEIYVKGKLVKKDGGKATVEIQGGKTLTVKDDDIFPMNPPKFDKIEDMAMMTHLSEPAVLYNLKERYAAWMIYVFFKAGLLGTLEEMRDEKLVELCAASYKKIKELQARIEELEEEIEAERAARAKVEKQRSDLSGNRRSAEARARGRPQLCAKQADMIDVERANALAANLDKKQRNFDKVLAEWKQKYEESQAELEGAQKEARALSTEMFKLKNSYEETLDHLETLKRENKNLQQEITDLTEHIAESGKTIHELEKGKKAAESEKAEIQTALEEAEATLEHEESKIMRIQLELTQVKNEVDRKIAEKDEEIEQIKRNSQRVIESMQSTLDAEIRSRNDALRVKKKMEGDLNEMEIQLSHANRQAAEAQKQLRNIQGQLKDAQLHLDEAIRSQEEMKEQVAMVERRNNLMVAEIEELRVALEQTERSRKVAEQELVDASERVGLLHSQNTNLINTKRKLEADLVQVQGEVEDAVQEARNAEEKAKKAITDAAMMAEELKKEQDTSAHLERMKKNLEVTVKDLQHRLDEAENLALKGGKKQLQKLEARVRELEAEVEAEQRRGAEAVKGVRKYERRVKELTYQTEEDKKNIARLQDLVDKLQLKVKSYKRQSEEAEEQANTHLSRYRKVQHEMEEAQERADIAESQVNKLRAKSREIIRGKEAEE
;
A
#
# COMPACT_ATOMS: atom_id res chain seq x y z
N MET A 1 47.33 -30.15 95.32
CA MET A 1 46.78 -30.43 96.66
C MET A 1 45.33 -30.83 96.50
N LEU A 2 44.83 -31.74 97.34
CA LEU A 2 43.43 -32.18 97.41
C LEU A 2 42.86 -32.71 96.08
N GLU A 3 43.27 -33.93 95.75
CA GLU A 3 42.42 -34.87 95.00
C GLU A 3 41.33 -35.42 95.94
N THR A 4 40.13 -35.70 95.42
CA THR A 4 39.11 -36.52 96.12
C THR A 4 38.46 -37.47 95.11
N GLU A 5 38.60 -38.78 95.32
CA GLU A 5 38.05 -39.80 94.42
C GLU A 5 36.51 -39.78 94.38
N GLY A 6 35.93 -39.62 93.19
CA GLY A 6 34.51 -39.86 92.91
C GLY A 6 34.32 -41.04 91.97
N ARG A 7 34.05 -42.25 92.50
CA ARG A 7 33.90 -43.47 91.68
C ARG A 7 32.50 -43.60 91.09
N GLU A 8 32.29 -43.08 89.89
CA GLU A 8 31.10 -43.42 89.09
C GLU A 8 31.24 -44.80 88.42
N ARG A 9 30.11 -45.51 88.29
CA ARG A 9 30.04 -46.85 87.68
C ARG A 9 29.69 -46.73 86.19
N PRO A 10 30.25 -47.57 85.30
CA PRO A 10 29.88 -47.57 83.90
C PRO A 10 28.42 -47.99 83.71
N TRP A 11 27.57 -47.07 83.28
CA TRP A 11 26.17 -47.35 82.96
C TRP A 11 26.07 -48.28 81.75
N THR A 12 25.58 -49.50 81.96
CA THR A 12 25.36 -50.50 80.91
C THR A 12 24.16 -50.13 80.04
N VAL A 13 24.41 -49.36 78.97
CA VAL A 13 23.37 -48.95 78.01
C VAL A 13 22.66 -50.18 77.43
N HIS A 14 21.39 -50.34 77.79
CA HIS A 14 20.62 -51.55 77.48
C HIS A 14 20.57 -51.80 75.96
N PRO A 15 20.88 -53.02 75.45
CA PRO A 15 21.02 -53.27 73.99
C PRO A 15 19.80 -52.95 73.12
N LYS A 16 18.61 -52.80 73.73
CA LYS A 16 17.39 -52.36 73.04
C LYS A 16 17.46 -50.88 72.62
N ILE A 17 18.01 -50.00 73.45
CA ILE A 17 18.13 -48.56 73.18
C ILE A 17 19.12 -48.29 72.05
N TRP A 18 20.27 -48.97 72.05
CA TRP A 18 21.25 -48.85 70.97
C TRP A 18 20.71 -49.40 69.64
N LYS A 19 19.98 -50.53 69.66
CA LYS A 19 19.26 -51.04 68.48
C LYS A 19 18.15 -50.08 68.01
N TRP A 20 17.45 -49.39 68.91
CA TRP A 20 16.40 -48.43 68.55
C TRP A 20 16.99 -47.16 67.92
N LYS A 21 18.00 -46.52 68.55
CA LYS A 21 18.72 -45.37 67.93
C LYS A 21 19.34 -45.76 66.58
N LYS A 22 19.91 -46.97 66.45
CA LYS A 22 20.48 -47.46 65.18
C LYS A 22 19.41 -47.82 64.13
N LYS A 23 18.18 -48.17 64.54
CA LYS A 23 17.03 -48.32 63.64
C LYS A 23 16.46 -46.96 63.21
N LYS A 24 16.28 -46.01 64.14
CA LYS A 24 15.79 -44.66 63.85
C LYS A 24 16.74 -43.94 62.91
N LYS A 25 18.04 -43.90 63.24
CA LYS A 25 19.06 -43.36 62.33
C LYS A 25 19.04 -44.07 60.97
N LYS A 26 18.98 -45.40 60.89
CA LYS A 26 18.89 -46.09 59.60
C LYS A 26 17.57 -45.84 58.82
N LYS A 27 16.47 -45.44 59.49
CA LYS A 27 15.19 -45.03 58.86
C LYS A 27 15.31 -43.59 58.32
N GLU A 28 15.98 -42.71 59.07
CA GLU A 28 16.35 -41.35 58.66
C GLU A 28 17.34 -41.37 57.49
N ASP A 29 18.46 -42.08 57.62
CA ASP A 29 19.48 -42.31 56.58
C ASP A 29 18.82 -42.85 55.27
N LEU A 30 17.85 -43.77 55.37
CA LEU A 30 17.12 -44.31 54.22
C LEU A 30 16.18 -43.28 53.57
N SER A 31 15.38 -42.57 54.37
CA SER A 31 14.46 -41.53 53.88
C SER A 31 15.22 -40.38 53.22
N GLU A 32 16.40 -40.05 53.75
CA GLU A 32 17.29 -39.03 53.19
C GLU A 32 17.93 -39.53 51.89
N MET A 33 18.33 -40.81 51.82
CA MET A 33 18.82 -41.42 50.57
C MET A 33 17.72 -41.52 49.50
N GLU A 34 16.47 -41.79 49.88
CA GLU A 34 15.33 -41.81 48.95
C GLU A 34 14.99 -40.40 48.44
N HIS A 35 14.98 -39.38 49.31
CA HIS A 35 14.85 -37.98 48.87
C HIS A 35 15.99 -37.54 47.94
N GLN A 36 17.24 -37.89 48.26
CA GLN A 36 18.39 -37.61 47.40
C GLN A 36 18.31 -38.37 46.06
N LEU A 37 17.81 -39.61 46.04
CA LEU A 37 17.64 -40.39 44.81
C LEU A 37 16.51 -39.84 43.92
N ILE A 38 15.41 -39.38 44.52
CA ILE A 38 14.32 -38.67 43.83
C ILE A 38 14.85 -37.35 43.25
N HIS A 39 15.52 -36.53 44.05
CA HIS A 39 16.10 -35.26 43.59
C HIS A 39 17.13 -35.48 42.47
N ALA A 40 18.02 -36.46 42.61
CA ALA A 40 19.01 -36.82 41.59
C ALA A 40 18.37 -37.38 40.31
N ASN A 41 17.23 -38.08 40.39
CA ASN A 41 16.51 -38.54 39.19
C ASN A 41 15.72 -37.40 38.52
N CYS A 42 15.11 -36.49 39.28
CA CYS A 42 14.52 -35.26 38.75
C CYS A 42 15.57 -34.36 38.08
N GLU A 43 16.74 -34.18 38.70
CA GLU A 43 17.87 -33.48 38.07
C GLU A 43 18.40 -34.21 36.84
N ARG A 44 18.47 -35.54 36.82
CA ARG A 44 18.85 -36.30 35.60
C ARG A 44 17.83 -36.14 34.48
N HIS A 45 16.53 -36.09 34.78
CA HIS A 45 15.50 -35.80 33.78
C HIS A 45 15.65 -34.38 33.24
N ARG A 46 15.64 -33.37 34.14
CA ARG A 46 15.79 -31.96 33.78
C ARG A 46 17.08 -31.68 33.01
N ARG A 47 18.21 -32.31 33.38
CA ARG A 47 19.47 -32.23 32.61
C ARG A 47 19.44 -32.98 31.28
N LYS A 48 18.74 -34.12 31.17
CA LYS A 48 18.56 -34.80 29.87
C LYS A 48 17.72 -33.96 28.91
N GLU A 49 16.65 -33.35 29.40
CA GLU A 49 15.75 -32.50 28.62
C GLU A 49 16.43 -31.19 28.19
N SER A 50 17.17 -30.53 29.09
CA SER A 50 17.92 -29.30 28.77
C SER A 50 19.12 -29.54 27.86
N VAL A 51 19.89 -30.62 28.07
CA VAL A 51 21.01 -30.98 27.18
C VAL A 51 20.50 -31.41 25.80
N SER A 52 19.38 -32.14 25.73
CA SER A 52 18.72 -32.50 24.46
C SER A 52 18.33 -31.25 23.66
N THR A 53 17.59 -30.32 24.29
CA THR A 53 17.14 -29.09 23.63
C THR A 53 18.30 -28.17 23.22
N GLN A 54 19.31 -27.95 24.08
CA GLN A 54 20.47 -27.13 23.72
C GLN A 54 21.35 -27.77 22.62
N GLN A 55 21.59 -29.08 22.66
CA GLN A 55 22.37 -29.76 21.60
C GLN A 55 21.61 -29.79 20.27
N LEU A 56 20.30 -30.01 20.28
CA LEU A 56 19.47 -29.92 19.06
C LEU A 56 19.46 -28.50 18.48
N HIS A 57 19.33 -27.46 19.30
CA HIS A 57 19.34 -26.07 18.84
C HIS A 57 20.69 -25.68 18.20
N HIS A 58 21.81 -26.16 18.76
CA HIS A 58 23.15 -25.90 18.22
C HIS A 58 23.50 -26.75 16.99
N LEU A 59 22.91 -27.94 16.85
CA LEU A 59 23.01 -28.76 15.62
C LEU A 59 22.16 -28.17 14.50
N ALA A 60 20.94 -27.70 14.80
CA ALA A 60 20.07 -27.03 13.85
C ALA A 60 20.73 -25.77 13.25
N THR A 61 21.24 -24.87 14.10
CA THR A 61 21.92 -23.65 13.63
C THR A 61 23.18 -23.91 12.80
N LYS A 62 23.88 -25.03 12.99
CA LYS A 62 25.01 -25.43 12.13
C LYS A 62 24.61 -26.00 10.76
N SER A 63 23.36 -26.44 10.59
CA SER A 63 22.83 -26.92 9.30
C SER A 63 22.36 -25.78 8.38
N VAL A 64 21.91 -24.67 8.97
CA VAL A 64 21.27 -23.51 8.28
C VAL A 64 22.12 -22.88 7.15
N ILE A 65 23.44 -23.06 7.15
CA ILE A 65 24.35 -22.36 6.23
C ILE A 65 24.40 -22.97 4.81
N MET A 66 23.85 -24.19 4.57
CA MET A 66 24.18 -24.95 3.34
C MET A 66 23.04 -25.39 2.40
N SER A 67 21.76 -25.10 2.68
CA SER A 67 20.70 -25.21 1.64
C SER A 67 19.46 -24.38 1.98
N VAL A 68 19.22 -23.30 1.23
CA VAL A 68 17.94 -22.59 1.21
C VAL A 68 17.06 -23.26 0.15
N ASP A 69 15.91 -23.81 0.55
CA ASP A 69 14.86 -24.25 -0.37
C ASP A 69 14.13 -22.99 -0.88
N PRO A 70 14.16 -22.67 -2.19
CA PRO A 70 13.55 -21.45 -2.72
C PRO A 70 12.03 -21.34 -2.48
N GLU A 71 11.33 -22.47 -2.30
CA GLU A 71 9.90 -22.45 -1.96
C GLU A 71 9.65 -22.01 -0.52
N MET A 72 10.65 -22.11 0.36
CA MET A 72 10.52 -21.86 1.80
C MET A 72 11.25 -20.61 2.30
N GLU A 73 11.93 -19.87 1.41
CA GLU A 73 12.65 -18.63 1.74
C GLU A 73 11.75 -17.59 2.44
N CYS A 74 10.47 -17.54 2.08
CA CYS A 74 9.45 -16.68 2.69
C CYS A 74 9.12 -16.99 4.16
N PHE A 75 9.49 -18.17 4.67
CA PHE A 75 9.34 -18.54 6.08
C PHE A 75 10.60 -18.29 6.92
N GLY A 76 11.73 -17.92 6.28
CA GLY A 76 12.97 -17.57 6.97
C GLY A 76 13.44 -18.62 7.98
N THR A 77 13.71 -18.20 9.21
CA THR A 77 14.14 -19.08 10.31
C THR A 77 13.11 -20.13 10.73
N ALA A 78 11.83 -19.96 10.37
CA ALA A 78 10.78 -20.94 10.69
C ALA A 78 10.78 -22.14 9.72
N ALA A 79 11.42 -22.04 8.54
CA ALA A 79 11.38 -23.07 7.50
C ALA A 79 11.81 -24.46 8.01
N ILE A 80 12.83 -24.52 8.87
CA ILE A 80 13.37 -25.77 9.46
C ILE A 80 12.39 -26.51 10.37
N TYR A 81 11.33 -25.83 10.85
CA TYR A 81 10.26 -26.41 11.68
C TYR A 81 8.98 -26.72 10.87
N LEU A 82 9.01 -26.48 9.56
CA LEU A 82 7.89 -26.74 8.64
C LEU A 82 8.19 -27.91 7.70
N ARG A 83 9.38 -27.91 7.08
CA ARG A 83 9.78 -28.84 6.01
C ARG A 83 11.19 -29.39 6.26
N LYS A 84 11.39 -30.67 5.90
CA LYS A 84 12.72 -31.32 5.87
C LYS A 84 13.72 -30.53 5.00
N PRO A 85 15.02 -30.48 5.36
CA PRO A 85 16.07 -29.96 4.48
C PRO A 85 16.10 -30.69 3.12
N GLU A 86 16.50 -29.99 2.06
CA GLU A 86 16.49 -30.53 0.69
C GLU A 86 17.35 -31.81 0.56
N ARG A 87 18.47 -31.87 1.29
CA ARG A 87 19.30 -33.09 1.37
C ARG A 87 18.53 -34.31 1.89
N GLU A 88 17.73 -34.15 2.94
CA GLU A 88 16.91 -35.25 3.49
C GLU A 88 15.73 -35.61 2.58
N ARG A 89 15.17 -34.62 1.85
CA ARG A 89 14.15 -34.86 0.81
C ARG A 89 14.71 -35.74 -0.30
N ILE A 90 15.88 -35.39 -0.85
CA ILE A 90 16.58 -36.16 -1.89
C ILE A 90 16.94 -37.55 -1.39
N GLU A 91 17.44 -37.70 -0.15
CA GLU A 91 17.78 -38.99 0.44
C GLU A 91 16.53 -39.89 0.63
N ALA A 92 15.45 -39.33 1.18
CA ALA A 92 14.17 -40.04 1.35
C ALA A 92 13.47 -40.38 0.01
N GLN A 93 13.74 -39.62 -1.06
CA GLN A 93 13.27 -39.93 -2.41
C GLN A 93 14.06 -41.05 -3.10
N ASN A 94 15.35 -41.19 -2.78
CA ASN A 94 16.22 -42.26 -3.30
C ASN A 94 16.24 -43.53 -2.43
N THR A 95 15.63 -43.51 -1.25
CA THR A 95 15.55 -44.67 -0.35
C THR A 95 14.73 -45.81 -0.98
N PRO A 96 15.30 -47.04 -1.13
CA PRO A 96 14.57 -48.18 -1.69
C PRO A 96 13.32 -48.54 -0.87
N PHE A 97 12.19 -48.71 -1.56
CA PHE A 97 10.89 -48.99 -0.94
C PHE A 97 10.11 -50.03 -1.74
N ASP A 98 9.60 -51.06 -1.05
CA ASP A 98 8.73 -52.08 -1.62
C ASP A 98 7.29 -51.93 -1.11
N ALA A 99 6.43 -51.37 -1.95
CA ALA A 99 5.01 -51.17 -1.68
C ALA A 99 4.23 -52.48 -1.47
N LYS A 100 4.77 -53.64 -1.84
CA LYS A 100 4.10 -54.95 -1.64
C LYS A 100 4.39 -55.58 -0.29
N THR A 101 5.43 -55.14 0.42
CA THR A 101 5.78 -55.68 1.74
C THR A 101 5.80 -54.64 2.87
N ALA A 102 5.81 -53.34 2.60
CA ALA A 102 5.77 -52.32 3.66
C ALA A 102 4.34 -52.02 4.16
N TYR A 103 4.08 -52.30 5.44
CA TYR A 103 2.78 -52.09 6.09
C TYR A 103 2.94 -51.45 7.48
N PHE A 104 1.93 -50.68 7.90
CA PHE A 104 1.68 -50.37 9.30
C PHE A 104 0.89 -51.50 9.95
N VAL A 105 1.23 -51.82 11.20
CA VAL A 105 0.54 -52.83 12.04
C VAL A 105 0.22 -52.22 13.40
N ALA A 106 -0.91 -52.62 14.00
CA ALA A 106 -1.30 -52.16 15.33
C ALA A 106 -0.47 -52.83 16.44
N GLU A 107 0.03 -52.05 17.40
CA GLU A 107 0.72 -52.56 18.61
C GLU A 107 0.14 -51.90 19.88
N PRO A 108 -0.21 -52.66 20.94
CA PRO A 108 -0.90 -52.12 22.13
C PRO A 108 -0.17 -51.01 22.91
N THR A 109 1.14 -50.81 22.67
CA THR A 109 1.96 -49.83 23.40
C THR A 109 2.20 -48.54 22.61
N GLU A 110 2.27 -48.62 21.28
CA GLU A 110 2.62 -47.50 20.39
C GLU A 110 1.53 -47.14 19.36
N ILE A 111 0.37 -47.79 19.49
CA ILE A 111 -0.81 -47.74 18.60
C ILE A 111 -0.52 -48.29 17.21
N TYR A 112 0.35 -47.66 16.43
CA TYR A 112 0.73 -48.11 15.08
C TYR A 112 2.25 -48.01 14.85
N VAL A 113 2.83 -49.09 14.32
CA VAL A 113 4.27 -49.20 14.04
C VAL A 113 4.52 -49.68 12.60
N LYS A 114 5.68 -49.30 12.05
CA LYS A 114 6.14 -49.77 10.72
C LYS A 114 6.65 -51.20 10.79
N GLY A 115 6.28 -52.01 9.79
CA GLY A 115 6.79 -53.37 9.65
C GLY A 115 6.77 -53.88 8.21
N LYS A 116 7.35 -55.08 8.05
CA LYS A 116 7.45 -55.78 6.76
C LYS A 116 6.58 -57.04 6.78
N LEU A 117 5.65 -57.14 5.84
CA LEU A 117 4.81 -58.31 5.62
C LEU A 117 5.67 -59.50 5.18
N VAL A 118 5.67 -60.56 5.99
CA VAL A 118 6.40 -61.81 5.74
C VAL A 118 5.50 -62.84 5.06
N LYS A 119 4.24 -62.96 5.51
CA LYS A 119 3.26 -63.89 4.95
C LYS A 119 1.82 -63.46 5.24
N LYS A 120 0.89 -63.78 4.33
CA LYS A 120 -0.56 -63.82 4.59
C LYS A 120 -1.05 -65.27 4.47
N ASP A 121 -1.76 -65.77 5.47
CA ASP A 121 -2.41 -67.09 5.48
C ASP A 121 -3.79 -66.96 6.17
N GLY A 122 -4.84 -67.55 5.58
CA GLY A 122 -6.10 -67.80 6.29
C GLY A 122 -6.78 -66.59 6.97
N GLY A 123 -6.69 -65.39 6.37
CA GLY A 123 -7.24 -64.16 6.95
C GLY A 123 -6.37 -63.50 8.02
N LYS A 124 -5.11 -63.92 8.17
CA LYS A 124 -4.11 -63.31 9.06
C LYS A 124 -2.85 -62.90 8.31
N ALA A 125 -2.26 -61.79 8.76
CA ALA A 125 -1.01 -61.26 8.27
C ALA A 125 0.07 -61.38 9.35
N THR A 126 1.25 -61.89 8.99
CA THR A 126 2.44 -61.89 9.84
C THR A 126 3.40 -60.82 9.36
N VAL A 127 3.65 -59.83 10.23
CA VAL A 127 4.46 -58.64 9.97
C VAL A 127 5.65 -58.62 10.93
N GLU A 128 6.85 -58.43 10.39
CA GLU A 128 8.09 -58.23 11.14
C GLU A 128 8.25 -56.73 11.45
N ILE A 129 8.36 -56.37 12.74
CA ILE A 129 8.54 -54.99 13.18
C ILE A 129 9.99 -54.71 13.58
N GLN A 130 10.37 -53.42 13.64
CA GLN A 130 11.71 -53.03 14.08
C GLN A 130 12.03 -53.61 15.48
N GLY A 131 13.21 -54.21 15.61
CA GLY A 131 13.60 -55.01 16.78
C GLY A 131 13.42 -56.52 16.62
N GLY A 132 13.04 -57.03 15.45
CA GLY A 132 13.05 -58.46 15.12
C GLY A 132 11.92 -59.28 15.77
N LYS A 133 10.87 -58.62 16.26
CA LYS A 133 9.63 -59.26 16.69
C LYS A 133 8.72 -59.45 15.46
N THR A 134 8.01 -60.57 15.40
CA THR A 134 6.92 -60.78 14.44
C THR A 134 5.57 -60.70 15.13
N LEU A 135 4.68 -59.86 14.62
CA LEU A 135 3.28 -59.76 15.04
C LEU A 135 2.39 -60.47 14.01
N THR A 136 1.48 -61.32 14.48
CA THR A 136 0.44 -61.94 13.64
C THR A 136 -0.92 -61.37 14.02
N VAL A 137 -1.48 -60.54 13.14
CA VAL A 137 -2.76 -59.84 13.29
C VAL A 137 -3.75 -60.31 12.20
N LYS A 138 -4.99 -59.79 12.15
CA LYS A 138 -5.89 -60.07 11.02
C LYS A 138 -5.41 -59.35 9.77
N ASP A 139 -5.89 -59.79 8.61
CA ASP A 139 -5.58 -59.10 7.35
C ASP A 139 -6.19 -57.69 7.26
N ASP A 140 -7.26 -57.42 8.02
CA ASP A 140 -7.90 -56.11 8.16
C ASP A 140 -7.12 -55.14 9.08
N ASP A 141 -6.25 -55.67 9.95
CA ASP A 141 -5.50 -54.90 10.97
C ASP A 141 -4.14 -54.37 10.43
N ILE A 142 -3.87 -54.52 9.12
CA ILE A 142 -2.65 -54.05 8.44
C ILE A 142 -2.95 -53.07 7.31
N PHE A 143 -2.21 -51.96 7.27
CA PHE A 143 -2.47 -50.84 6.39
C PHE A 143 -1.24 -50.55 5.52
N PRO A 144 -1.38 -50.35 4.19
CA PRO A 144 -0.22 -50.16 3.31
C PRO A 144 0.56 -48.90 3.69
N MET A 145 1.89 -49.01 3.73
CA MET A 145 2.77 -47.90 4.12
C MET A 145 3.02 -46.95 2.94
N ASN A 146 3.23 -45.66 3.21
CA ASN A 146 3.69 -44.72 2.19
C ASN A 146 5.21 -44.83 1.94
N PRO A 147 5.71 -44.59 0.72
CA PRO A 147 7.14 -44.43 0.44
C PRO A 147 7.85 -43.40 1.34
N PRO A 148 9.14 -43.57 1.71
CA PRO A 148 9.84 -42.72 2.69
C PRO A 148 9.88 -41.22 2.36
N LYS A 149 9.78 -40.83 1.08
CA LYS A 149 9.63 -39.43 0.67
C LYS A 149 8.42 -38.70 1.30
N PHE A 150 7.41 -39.46 1.74
CA PHE A 150 6.23 -38.92 2.43
C PHE A 150 6.39 -38.90 3.96
N ASP A 151 7.42 -39.53 4.53
CA ASP A 151 7.69 -39.42 5.97
C ASP A 151 8.00 -37.97 6.33
N LYS A 152 7.25 -37.41 7.29
CA LYS A 152 7.35 -36.02 7.76
C LYS A 152 6.98 -34.97 6.71
N ILE A 153 6.15 -35.31 5.72
CA ILE A 153 5.63 -34.38 4.71
C ILE A 153 4.74 -33.29 5.33
N GLU A 154 4.78 -32.08 4.76
CA GLU A 154 4.07 -30.91 5.25
C GLU A 154 2.55 -31.00 5.10
N ASP A 155 2.06 -31.30 3.89
CA ASP A 155 0.65 -31.56 3.59
C ASP A 155 0.41 -33.08 3.52
N MET A 156 -0.54 -33.57 4.31
CA MET A 156 -0.91 -34.98 4.36
C MET A 156 -1.80 -35.40 3.18
N ALA A 157 -2.48 -34.47 2.51
CA ALA A 157 -3.26 -34.77 1.30
C ALA A 157 -2.38 -35.26 0.13
N MET A 158 -1.07 -35.00 0.19
CA MET A 158 -0.08 -35.47 -0.78
C MET A 158 0.30 -36.96 -0.60
N MET A 159 -0.12 -37.64 0.48
CA MET A 159 0.17 -39.06 0.71
C MET A 159 -0.57 -39.97 -0.28
N THR A 160 0.10 -41.02 -0.78
CA THR A 160 -0.52 -42.01 -1.69
C THR A 160 -1.52 -42.94 -0.99
N HIS A 161 -1.28 -43.23 0.28
CA HIS A 161 -2.17 -44.00 1.15
C HIS A 161 -2.55 -43.14 2.37
N LEU A 162 -3.68 -42.44 2.27
CA LEU A 162 -4.23 -41.61 3.34
C LEU A 162 -5.05 -42.47 4.32
N SER A 163 -4.37 -43.31 5.10
CA SER A 163 -4.95 -44.14 6.16
C SER A 163 -4.70 -43.54 7.55
N GLU A 164 -5.55 -43.85 8.52
CA GLU A 164 -5.39 -43.40 9.92
C GLU A 164 -3.99 -43.72 10.49
N PRO A 165 -3.42 -44.94 10.32
CA PRO A 165 -2.04 -45.21 10.75
C PRO A 165 -1.00 -44.35 10.05
N ALA A 166 -1.16 -44.07 8.74
CA ALA A 166 -0.23 -43.23 8.01
C ALA A 166 -0.25 -41.77 8.50
N VAL A 167 -1.44 -41.24 8.79
CA VAL A 167 -1.62 -39.89 9.37
C VAL A 167 -1.03 -39.83 10.78
N LEU A 168 -1.45 -40.72 11.68
CA LEU A 168 -1.04 -40.71 13.08
C LEU A 168 0.46 -40.96 13.25
N TYR A 169 1.04 -41.91 12.50
CA TYR A 169 2.48 -42.16 12.52
C TYR A 169 3.26 -40.95 12.00
N ASN A 170 2.79 -40.27 10.94
CA ASN A 170 3.47 -39.10 10.40
C ASN A 170 3.38 -37.89 11.36
N LEU A 171 2.24 -37.68 12.02
CA LEU A 171 2.10 -36.67 13.09
C LEU A 171 3.05 -36.97 14.26
N LYS A 172 3.10 -38.23 14.74
CA LYS A 172 4.04 -38.68 15.79
C LYS A 172 5.50 -38.39 15.40
N GLU A 173 5.88 -38.75 14.18
CA GLU A 173 7.23 -38.51 13.63
C GLU A 173 7.56 -37.01 13.46
N ARG A 174 6.61 -36.17 13.05
CA ARG A 174 6.82 -34.71 12.94
C ARG A 174 6.90 -34.05 14.31
N TYR A 175 6.06 -34.47 15.26
CA TYR A 175 6.10 -33.99 16.63
C TYR A 175 7.45 -34.31 17.29
N ALA A 176 7.90 -35.56 17.20
CA ALA A 176 9.21 -35.99 17.70
C ALA A 176 10.39 -35.27 17.03
N ALA A 177 10.21 -34.83 15.78
CA ALA A 177 11.21 -34.06 15.02
C ALA A 177 11.03 -32.52 15.14
N TRP A 178 10.16 -32.03 16.01
CA TRP A 178 9.85 -30.60 16.20
C TRP A 178 9.35 -29.88 14.91
N MET A 179 8.83 -30.63 13.94
CA MET A 179 8.31 -30.15 12.65
C MET A 179 6.78 -30.03 12.61
N ILE A 180 6.17 -29.68 13.75
CA ILE A 180 4.75 -29.27 13.82
C ILE A 180 4.70 -27.86 14.42
N TYR A 181 4.58 -26.87 13.54
CA TYR A 181 4.39 -25.49 13.97
C TYR A 181 2.90 -25.25 14.30
N VAL A 182 2.59 -24.98 15.57
CA VAL A 182 1.22 -24.71 16.02
C VAL A 182 1.06 -23.22 16.31
N PHE A 183 0.31 -22.51 15.46
CA PHE A 183 -0.07 -21.11 15.72
C PHE A 183 -1.14 -21.03 16.82
N PHE A 184 -0.69 -21.06 18.08
CA PHE A 184 -1.52 -20.63 19.20
C PHE A 184 -1.77 -19.12 19.11
N LYS A 185 -3.04 -18.71 19.21
CA LYS A 185 -3.40 -17.31 19.39
C LYS A 185 -2.76 -16.80 20.69
N ALA A 186 -2.32 -15.54 20.74
CA ALA A 186 -1.72 -14.97 21.95
C ALA A 186 -2.62 -15.19 23.19
N GLY A 187 -2.01 -15.65 24.29
CA GLY A 187 -2.71 -16.10 25.50
C GLY A 187 -3.20 -17.55 25.48
N LEU A 188 -3.47 -18.16 24.32
CA LEU A 188 -4.06 -19.50 24.23
C LEU A 188 -3.06 -20.61 24.60
N LEU A 189 -1.77 -20.41 24.34
CA LEU A 189 -0.71 -21.26 24.90
C LEU A 189 -0.66 -21.13 26.43
N GLY A 190 -0.75 -19.91 26.97
CA GLY A 190 -0.83 -19.64 28.41
C GLY A 190 -1.98 -20.40 29.07
N THR A 191 -3.20 -20.33 28.50
CA THR A 191 -4.34 -21.11 29.03
C THR A 191 -4.15 -22.62 28.93
N LEU A 192 -3.36 -23.12 27.97
CA LEU A 192 -3.03 -24.56 27.89
C LEU A 192 -1.97 -24.97 28.91
N GLU A 193 -1.04 -24.08 29.27
CA GLU A 193 -0.09 -24.30 30.35
C GLU A 193 -0.76 -24.17 31.73
N GLU A 194 -1.68 -23.21 31.91
CA GLU A 194 -2.56 -23.12 33.08
C GLU A 194 -3.39 -24.41 33.24
N MET A 195 -4.07 -24.88 32.19
CA MET A 195 -4.82 -26.15 32.23
C MET A 195 -3.93 -27.38 32.49
N ARG A 196 -2.69 -27.40 31.98
CA ARG A 196 -1.70 -28.45 32.28
C ARG A 196 -1.35 -28.43 33.76
N ASP A 197 -1.08 -27.25 34.30
CA ASP A 197 -0.57 -27.06 35.66
C ASP A 197 -1.69 -27.22 36.70
N GLU A 198 -2.93 -26.83 36.41
CA GLU A 198 -4.13 -27.21 37.16
C GLU A 198 -4.27 -28.74 37.26
N LYS A 199 -4.08 -29.46 36.14
CA LYS A 199 -4.18 -30.93 36.12
C LYS A 199 -3.04 -31.61 36.88
N LEU A 200 -1.85 -31.02 36.84
CA LEU A 200 -0.71 -31.41 37.68
C LEU A 200 -1.01 -31.16 39.16
N VAL A 201 -1.61 -30.01 39.52
CA VAL A 201 -2.02 -29.69 40.89
C VAL A 201 -3.09 -30.66 41.40
N GLU A 202 -4.09 -31.05 40.59
CA GLU A 202 -5.05 -32.10 40.98
C GLU A 202 -4.35 -33.44 41.28
N LEU A 203 -3.46 -33.90 40.39
CA LEU A 203 -2.73 -35.17 40.55
C LEU A 203 -1.78 -35.14 41.76
N CYS A 204 -1.08 -34.02 41.97
CA CYS A 204 -0.26 -33.80 43.15
C CYS A 204 -1.10 -33.74 44.43
N ALA A 205 -2.24 -33.03 44.44
CA ALA A 205 -3.12 -32.93 45.61
C ALA A 205 -3.74 -34.30 45.98
N ALA A 206 -4.16 -35.09 45.00
CA ALA A 206 -4.62 -36.46 45.21
C ALA A 206 -3.52 -37.34 45.81
N SER A 207 -2.29 -37.22 45.30
CA SER A 207 -1.12 -37.94 45.81
C SER A 207 -0.75 -37.53 47.24
N TYR A 208 -0.70 -36.22 47.53
CA TYR A 208 -0.44 -35.69 48.87
C TYR A 208 -1.52 -36.08 49.89
N LYS A 209 -2.79 -36.10 49.47
CA LYS A 209 -3.88 -36.61 50.32
C LYS A 209 -3.67 -38.09 50.65
N LYS A 210 -3.28 -38.91 49.67
CA LYS A 210 -2.98 -40.34 49.89
C LYS A 210 -1.77 -40.55 50.80
N ILE A 211 -0.74 -39.71 50.70
CA ILE A 211 0.42 -39.71 51.61
C ILE A 211 -0.03 -39.36 53.04
N LYS A 212 -0.85 -38.33 53.24
CA LYS A 212 -1.37 -37.98 54.58
C LYS A 212 -2.28 -39.05 55.18
N GLU A 213 -3.14 -39.69 54.38
CA GLU A 213 -3.96 -40.83 54.83
C GLU A 213 -3.08 -41.99 55.31
N LEU A 214 -1.97 -42.28 54.62
CA LEU A 214 -1.02 -43.31 55.02
C LEU A 214 -0.16 -42.91 56.24
N GLN A 215 0.18 -41.63 56.39
CA GLN A 215 0.90 -41.11 57.56
C GLN A 215 0.05 -41.22 58.83
N ALA A 216 -1.19 -40.73 58.81
CA ALA A 216 -2.11 -40.85 59.94
C ALA A 216 -2.35 -42.32 60.33
N ARG A 217 -2.46 -43.22 59.33
CA ARG A 217 -2.61 -44.66 59.59
C ARG A 217 -1.36 -45.33 60.16
N ILE A 218 -0.17 -44.74 59.97
CA ILE A 218 1.06 -45.18 60.66
C ILE A 218 1.06 -44.69 62.10
N GLU A 219 0.62 -43.47 62.36
CA GLU A 219 0.53 -42.89 63.72
C GLU A 219 -0.45 -43.67 64.60
N GLU A 220 -1.65 -44.00 64.10
CA GLU A 220 -2.61 -44.88 64.80
C GLU A 220 -1.98 -46.24 65.19
N LEU A 221 -1.24 -46.87 64.26
CA LEU A 221 -0.61 -48.17 64.48
C LEU A 221 0.63 -48.10 65.41
N GLU A 222 1.36 -46.98 65.43
CA GLU A 222 2.45 -46.78 66.39
C GLU A 222 1.89 -46.51 67.82
N GLU A 223 0.73 -45.85 67.95
CA GLU A 223 0.05 -45.64 69.24
C GLU A 223 -0.56 -46.94 69.82
N GLU A 224 -1.23 -47.77 69.01
CA GLU A 224 -1.69 -49.12 69.44
C GLU A 224 -0.53 -49.97 70.00
N ILE A 225 0.63 -49.93 69.33
CA ILE A 225 1.83 -50.67 69.73
C ILE A 225 2.44 -50.12 71.03
N GLU A 226 2.36 -48.81 71.29
CA GLU A 226 2.83 -48.20 72.54
C GLU A 226 1.88 -48.54 73.71
N ALA A 227 0.57 -48.54 73.48
CA ALA A 227 -0.45 -48.93 74.45
C ALA A 227 -0.28 -50.39 74.90
N GLU A 228 -0.03 -51.33 73.98
CA GLU A 228 0.16 -52.75 74.36
C GLU A 228 1.45 -52.98 75.17
N ARG A 229 2.51 -52.19 74.93
CA ARG A 229 3.74 -52.20 75.76
C ARG A 229 3.44 -51.72 77.18
N ALA A 230 2.67 -50.65 77.33
CA ALA A 230 2.27 -50.12 78.64
C ALA A 230 1.40 -51.13 79.43
N ALA A 231 0.52 -51.86 78.75
CA ALA A 231 -0.28 -52.93 79.35
C ALA A 231 0.61 -54.07 79.89
N ARG A 232 1.57 -54.55 79.08
CA ARG A 232 2.51 -55.62 79.48
C ARG A 232 3.36 -55.22 80.71
N ALA A 233 3.79 -53.96 80.80
CA ALA A 233 4.56 -53.46 81.95
C ALA A 233 3.77 -53.43 83.27
N LYS A 234 2.45 -53.14 83.23
CA LYS A 234 1.60 -53.19 84.44
C LYS A 234 1.44 -54.62 84.99
N VAL A 235 1.28 -55.60 84.10
CA VAL A 235 1.16 -57.03 84.48
C VAL A 235 2.44 -57.55 85.14
N GLU A 236 3.61 -57.13 84.65
CA GLU A 236 4.89 -57.51 85.24
C GLU A 236 5.09 -56.92 86.65
N LYS A 237 4.67 -55.67 86.88
CA LYS A 237 4.76 -55.03 88.21
C LYS A 237 3.85 -55.70 89.25
N GLN A 238 2.60 -56.03 88.91
CA GLN A 238 1.70 -56.74 89.83
C GLN A 238 2.22 -58.14 90.25
N ARG A 239 3.17 -58.70 89.51
CA ARG A 239 3.83 -59.98 89.83
C ARG A 239 4.93 -59.86 90.90
N SER A 240 5.45 -58.65 91.14
CA SER A 240 6.46 -58.36 92.17
C SER A 240 5.86 -58.38 93.58
N ASP A 241 4.82 -57.58 93.77
CA ASP A 241 4.42 -57.14 95.12
C ASP A 241 3.74 -58.25 95.94
N LEU A 242 3.23 -59.29 95.28
CA LEU A 242 2.70 -60.52 95.90
C LEU A 242 3.79 -61.46 96.46
N SER A 243 5.08 -61.20 96.23
CA SER A 243 6.18 -62.05 96.72
C SER A 243 6.78 -61.61 98.08
N GLY A 244 6.52 -60.39 98.54
CA GLY A 244 7.25 -59.80 99.68
C GLY A 244 6.75 -60.17 101.09
N ASN A 245 5.46 -60.52 101.25
CA ASN A 245 4.76 -60.26 102.52
C ASN A 245 4.58 -61.49 103.45
N ARG A 246 5.67 -62.08 103.99
CA ARG A 246 5.60 -63.29 104.89
C ARG A 246 6.67 -63.34 106.03
N ARG A 247 6.43 -62.72 107.23
CA ARG A 247 7.21 -62.63 108.55
C ARG A 247 6.38 -61.87 109.65
N SER A 248 6.67 -61.64 110.98
CA SER A 248 7.51 -62.18 112.12
C SER A 248 7.20 -61.42 113.48
N ALA A 249 7.44 -61.93 114.73
CA ALA A 249 6.96 -61.31 116.04
C ALA A 249 7.62 -61.76 117.44
N GLU A 250 7.51 -61.02 118.62
CA GLU A 250 7.59 -61.36 120.15
C GLU A 250 7.49 -60.09 121.16
N ALA A 251 7.64 -59.89 122.53
CA ALA A 251 8.10 -60.53 123.86
C ALA A 251 7.54 -59.88 125.25
N ARG A 252 7.98 -60.22 126.54
CA ARG A 252 7.32 -59.90 127.92
C ARG A 252 8.14 -59.90 129.32
N ALA A 253 7.79 -59.17 130.47
CA ALA A 253 8.36 -59.27 131.92
C ALA A 253 7.70 -58.44 133.17
N ARG A 254 7.89 -58.71 134.53
CA ARG A 254 7.38 -57.97 135.83
C ARG A 254 8.00 -58.30 137.31
N GLY A 255 7.78 -57.52 138.45
CA GLY A 255 8.00 -57.88 139.97
C GLY A 255 8.03 -56.81 141.18
N ARG A 256 7.78 -57.13 142.53
CA ARG A 256 7.93 -56.38 143.93
C ARG A 256 7.62 -57.32 145.21
N PRO A 257 7.43 -57.04 146.60
CA PRO A 257 7.51 -55.96 147.72
C PRO A 257 8.20 -56.42 149.14
N GLN A 258 8.03 -56.15 150.52
CA GLN A 258 7.44 -55.30 151.69
C GLN A 258 8.02 -55.77 153.16
N LEU A 259 7.83 -55.47 154.52
CA LEU A 259 7.32 -54.54 155.68
C LEU A 259 7.94 -55.01 157.14
N CYS A 260 7.75 -54.73 158.50
CA CYS A 260 7.04 -53.97 159.67
C CYS A 260 7.85 -54.14 161.09
N ALA A 261 7.64 -53.90 162.47
CA ALA A 261 6.80 -53.34 163.65
C ALA A 261 7.61 -53.39 165.07
N LYS A 262 7.36 -53.14 166.44
CA LYS A 262 6.54 -52.43 167.58
C LYS A 262 7.29 -52.60 169.03
N GLN A 263 7.05 -52.28 170.38
CA GLN A 263 6.19 -51.63 171.50
C GLN A 263 7.04 -51.42 172.88
N ALA A 264 6.78 -51.15 174.23
CA ALA A 264 5.73 -50.92 175.35
C ALA A 264 6.25 -50.37 176.81
N ASP A 265 5.45 -50.16 177.93
CA ASP A 265 5.76 -49.57 179.34
C ASP A 265 5.00 -50.22 180.63
N MET A 266 5.40 -50.09 181.98
CA MET A 266 4.57 -50.22 183.31
C MET A 266 5.24 -50.19 184.80
N ILE A 267 4.47 -50.04 185.95
CA ILE A 267 4.59 -49.96 187.50
C ILE A 267 4.19 -48.58 188.12
N ASP A 268 3.05 -48.40 188.80
CA ASP A 268 2.25 -47.21 188.41
C ASP A 268 1.75 -46.12 189.40
N VAL A 269 1.60 -46.27 190.74
CA VAL A 269 0.79 -45.28 191.55
C VAL A 269 1.54 -44.17 192.32
N GLU A 270 2.62 -44.44 193.06
CA GLU A 270 3.53 -43.33 193.46
C GLU A 270 4.40 -42.91 192.28
N ARG A 271 4.67 -43.89 191.40
CA ARG A 271 5.02 -43.58 190.02
C ARG A 271 3.91 -42.79 189.31
N ALA A 272 2.65 -42.67 189.74
CA ALA A 272 1.62 -41.93 188.99
C ALA A 272 1.86 -40.42 189.04
N ASN A 273 2.37 -39.86 190.14
CA ASN A 273 2.70 -38.43 190.19
C ASN A 273 4.04 -38.15 189.51
N ALA A 274 5.02 -39.07 189.61
CA ALA A 274 6.22 -39.01 188.78
C ALA A 274 5.91 -39.24 187.28
N LEU A 275 4.90 -40.05 186.96
CA LEU A 275 4.34 -40.27 185.63
C LEU A 275 3.51 -39.08 185.22
N ALA A 276 2.80 -38.36 186.09
CA ALA A 276 2.07 -37.15 185.72
C ALA A 276 3.07 -36.06 185.30
N ALA A 277 4.14 -35.85 186.07
CA ALA A 277 5.23 -34.94 185.69
C ALA A 277 5.99 -35.44 184.42
N ASN A 278 6.18 -36.75 184.26
CA ASN A 278 6.77 -37.32 183.05
C ASN A 278 5.77 -37.40 181.86
N LEU A 279 4.47 -37.35 182.09
CA LEU A 279 3.39 -37.33 181.10
C LEU A 279 3.19 -35.91 180.62
N ASP A 280 3.29 -34.92 181.49
CA ASP A 280 3.34 -33.51 181.09
C ASP A 280 4.64 -33.21 180.30
N LYS A 281 5.78 -33.81 180.67
CA LYS A 281 6.99 -33.83 179.83
C LYS A 281 6.82 -34.62 178.52
N LYS A 282 6.23 -35.82 178.54
CA LYS A 282 5.94 -36.63 177.34
C LYS A 282 4.96 -35.88 176.43
N GLN A 283 3.98 -35.17 176.97
CA GLN A 283 2.98 -34.37 176.25
C GLN A 283 3.63 -33.15 175.62
N ARG A 284 4.40 -32.35 176.36
CA ARG A 284 5.21 -31.26 175.76
C ARG A 284 6.18 -31.79 174.68
N ASN A 285 6.73 -32.99 174.85
CA ASN A 285 7.52 -33.65 173.79
C ASN A 285 6.66 -34.10 172.61
N PHE A 286 5.46 -34.65 172.82
CA PHE A 286 4.53 -35.02 171.75
C PHE A 286 4.01 -33.78 171.01
N ASP A 287 3.71 -32.69 171.71
CA ASP A 287 3.31 -31.41 171.13
C ASP A 287 4.46 -30.80 170.32
N LYS A 288 5.70 -30.87 170.82
CA LYS A 288 6.91 -30.47 170.06
C LYS A 288 7.12 -31.35 168.83
N VAL A 289 6.98 -32.67 168.94
CA VAL A 289 7.09 -33.61 167.82
C VAL A 289 5.95 -33.41 166.82
N LEU A 290 4.73 -33.14 167.26
CA LEU A 290 3.58 -32.80 166.40
C LEU A 290 3.78 -31.44 165.72
N ALA A 291 4.39 -30.46 166.37
CA ALA A 291 4.77 -29.19 165.76
C ALA A 291 5.87 -29.41 164.69
N GLU A 292 6.90 -30.20 164.97
CA GLU A 292 7.94 -30.57 164.00
C GLU A 292 7.38 -31.36 162.80
N TRP A 293 6.42 -32.27 163.01
CA TRP A 293 5.76 -32.99 161.91
C TRP A 293 4.78 -32.12 161.12
N LYS A 294 4.09 -31.17 161.77
CA LYS A 294 3.27 -30.15 161.08
C LYS A 294 4.15 -29.24 160.23
N GLN A 295 5.23 -28.70 160.79
CA GLN A 295 6.19 -27.89 160.06
C GLN A 295 6.74 -28.66 158.84
N LYS A 296 7.19 -29.90 159.01
CA LYS A 296 7.65 -30.74 157.88
C LYS A 296 6.57 -31.03 156.85
N TYR A 297 5.31 -31.15 157.26
CA TYR A 297 4.19 -31.30 156.33
C TYR A 297 3.92 -30.02 155.56
N GLU A 298 3.95 -28.86 156.22
CA GLU A 298 3.80 -27.53 155.62
C GLU A 298 4.96 -27.21 154.66
N GLU A 299 6.20 -27.55 155.03
CA GLU A 299 7.41 -27.48 154.18
C GLU A 299 7.26 -28.41 152.96
N SER A 300 6.91 -29.69 153.15
CA SER A 300 6.71 -30.65 152.05
C SER A 300 5.56 -30.26 151.13
N GLN A 301 4.50 -29.62 151.65
CA GLN A 301 3.40 -29.11 150.85
C GLN A 301 3.83 -27.87 150.06
N ALA A 302 4.62 -26.96 150.65
CA ALA A 302 5.17 -25.81 149.94
C ALA A 302 6.11 -26.23 148.81
N GLU A 303 6.96 -27.25 149.02
CA GLU A 303 7.78 -27.87 147.96
C GLU A 303 6.93 -28.49 146.86
N LEU A 304 5.88 -29.25 147.21
CA LEU A 304 4.94 -29.84 146.24
C LEU A 304 4.19 -28.77 145.42
N GLU A 305 3.76 -27.68 146.06
CA GLU A 305 3.13 -26.55 145.39
C GLU A 305 4.12 -25.77 144.51
N GLY A 306 5.39 -25.68 144.90
CA GLY A 306 6.48 -25.16 144.08
C GLY A 306 6.70 -25.99 142.82
N ALA A 307 6.94 -27.30 142.97
CA ALA A 307 7.11 -28.24 141.87
C ALA A 307 5.88 -28.27 140.93
N GLN A 308 4.65 -28.13 141.45
CA GLN A 308 3.46 -27.98 140.61
C GLN A 308 3.40 -26.65 139.86
N LYS A 309 3.90 -25.54 140.41
CA LYS A 309 4.01 -24.25 139.70
C LYS A 309 5.06 -24.33 138.59
N GLU A 310 6.22 -24.93 138.86
CA GLU A 310 7.28 -25.16 137.87
C GLU A 310 6.82 -26.10 136.74
N ALA A 311 6.18 -27.23 137.06
CA ALA A 311 5.63 -28.13 136.04
C ALA A 311 4.56 -27.46 135.16
N ARG A 312 3.76 -26.54 135.71
CA ARG A 312 2.82 -25.71 134.94
C ARG A 312 3.56 -24.69 134.07
N ALA A 313 4.58 -24.01 134.59
CA ALA A 313 5.40 -23.07 133.83
C ALA A 313 6.09 -23.75 132.63
N LEU A 314 6.81 -24.84 132.87
CA LEU A 314 7.47 -25.66 131.82
C LEU A 314 6.47 -26.18 130.78
N SER A 315 5.24 -26.53 131.18
CA SER A 315 4.17 -26.90 130.24
C SER A 315 3.77 -25.73 129.33
N THR A 316 3.67 -24.50 129.87
CA THR A 316 3.41 -23.31 129.04
C THR A 316 4.59 -22.92 128.14
N GLU A 317 5.84 -23.16 128.56
CA GLU A 317 7.01 -22.97 127.71
C GLU A 317 7.08 -24.01 126.59
N MET A 318 6.77 -25.28 126.87
CA MET A 318 6.61 -26.31 125.85
C MET A 318 5.50 -26.01 124.85
N PHE A 319 4.41 -25.34 125.28
CA PHE A 319 3.37 -24.88 124.36
C PHE A 319 3.87 -23.73 123.47
N LYS A 320 4.51 -22.70 124.04
CA LYS A 320 5.14 -21.61 123.26
C LYS A 320 6.17 -22.13 122.25
N LEU A 321 7.02 -23.07 122.67
CA LEU A 321 8.05 -23.65 121.83
C LEU A 321 7.45 -24.45 120.66
N LYS A 322 6.36 -25.20 120.90
CA LYS A 322 5.60 -25.87 119.84
C LYS A 322 5.01 -24.90 118.83
N ASN A 323 4.34 -23.83 119.27
CA ASN A 323 3.82 -22.80 118.37
C ASN A 323 4.95 -22.21 117.50
N SER A 324 6.09 -21.83 118.09
CA SER A 324 7.23 -21.31 117.31
C SER A 324 7.85 -22.35 116.35
N TYR A 325 7.76 -23.63 116.68
CA TYR A 325 8.20 -24.72 115.80
C TYR A 325 7.23 -24.95 114.63
N GLU A 326 5.93 -24.85 114.88
CA GLU A 326 4.89 -24.92 113.84
C GLU A 326 4.97 -23.69 112.90
N GLU A 327 5.17 -22.48 113.45
CA GLU A 327 5.44 -21.26 112.67
C GLU A 327 6.70 -21.40 111.79
N THR A 328 7.80 -21.97 112.31
CA THR A 328 9.02 -22.21 111.50
C THR A 328 8.84 -23.33 110.47
N LEU A 329 7.92 -24.27 110.66
CA LEU A 329 7.54 -25.25 109.63
C LEU A 329 6.72 -24.62 108.51
N ASP A 330 5.77 -23.72 108.82
CA ASP A 330 5.01 -22.96 107.81
C ASP A 330 5.92 -22.01 107.01
N HIS A 331 6.90 -21.37 107.66
CA HIS A 331 7.96 -20.63 106.97
C HIS A 331 8.83 -21.52 106.07
N LEU A 332 9.12 -22.77 106.49
CA LEU A 332 9.83 -23.73 105.65
C LEU A 332 8.98 -24.25 104.48
N GLU A 333 7.65 -24.36 104.64
CA GLU A 333 6.72 -24.71 103.57
C GLU A 333 6.59 -23.59 102.52
N THR A 334 6.46 -22.33 102.95
CA THR A 334 6.41 -21.17 102.04
C THR A 334 7.69 -21.03 101.24
N LEU A 335 8.87 -21.08 101.89
CA LEU A 335 10.17 -21.07 101.20
C LEU A 335 10.34 -22.24 100.22
N LYS A 336 9.79 -23.43 100.50
CA LYS A 336 9.79 -24.56 99.55
C LYS A 336 8.90 -24.29 98.33
N ARG A 337 7.75 -23.62 98.50
CA ARG A 337 6.85 -23.25 97.40
C ARG A 337 7.49 -22.17 96.53
N GLU A 338 8.08 -21.13 97.14
CA GLU A 338 8.82 -20.08 96.44
C GLU A 338 10.02 -20.63 95.66
N ASN A 339 10.84 -21.48 96.26
CA ASN A 339 11.96 -22.14 95.58
C ASN A 339 11.48 -23.00 94.40
N LYS A 340 10.33 -23.69 94.52
CA LYS A 340 9.74 -24.42 93.40
C LYS A 340 9.23 -23.50 92.28
N ASN A 341 8.63 -22.35 92.62
CA ASN A 341 8.20 -21.36 91.62
C ASN A 341 9.41 -20.77 90.88
N LEU A 342 10.47 -20.38 91.60
CA LEU A 342 11.72 -19.90 91.01
C LEU A 342 12.39 -20.96 90.13
N GLN A 343 12.33 -22.25 90.50
CA GLN A 343 12.80 -23.34 89.63
C GLN A 343 11.98 -23.45 88.34
N GLN A 344 10.66 -23.23 88.39
CA GLN A 344 9.80 -23.21 87.20
C GLN A 344 10.13 -22.00 86.32
N GLU A 345 10.25 -20.80 86.88
CA GLU A 345 10.67 -19.61 86.14
C GLU A 345 12.04 -19.79 85.47
N ILE A 346 13.00 -20.44 86.15
CA ILE A 346 14.30 -20.78 85.56
C ILE A 346 14.17 -21.76 84.39
N THR A 347 13.30 -22.78 84.47
CA THR A 347 13.06 -23.67 83.32
C THR A 347 12.37 -22.95 82.18
N ASP A 348 11.33 -22.16 82.45
CA ASP A 348 10.55 -21.45 81.43
C ASP A 348 11.42 -20.43 80.68
N LEU A 349 12.28 -19.69 81.40
CA LEU A 349 13.28 -18.80 80.80
C LEU A 349 14.36 -19.56 80.00
N THR A 350 14.77 -20.74 80.47
CA THR A 350 15.74 -21.60 79.74
C THR A 350 15.15 -22.12 78.44
N GLU A 351 13.87 -22.51 78.44
CA GLU A 351 13.15 -22.93 77.24
C GLU A 351 12.96 -21.74 76.28
N HIS A 352 12.53 -20.58 76.76
CA HIS A 352 12.42 -19.37 75.93
C HIS A 352 13.77 -18.95 75.30
N ILE A 353 14.89 -19.10 76.02
CA ILE A 353 16.24 -18.87 75.47
C ILE A 353 16.56 -19.90 74.36
N ALA A 354 16.24 -21.18 74.57
CA ALA A 354 16.44 -22.22 73.57
C ALA A 354 15.58 -22.02 72.31
N GLU A 355 14.34 -21.51 72.45
CA GLU A 355 13.48 -21.17 71.31
C GLU A 355 13.95 -19.91 70.58
N SER A 356 14.41 -18.90 71.32
CA SER A 356 15.05 -17.71 70.74
C SER A 356 16.30 -18.09 69.93
N GLY A 357 17.06 -19.10 70.37
CA GLY A 357 18.17 -19.66 69.60
C GLY A 357 17.77 -20.30 68.27
N LYS A 358 16.59 -20.96 68.21
CA LYS A 358 16.04 -21.52 66.96
C LYS A 358 15.63 -20.40 66.00
N THR A 359 14.85 -19.42 66.48
CA THR A 359 14.33 -18.34 65.62
C THR A 359 15.46 -17.45 65.08
N ILE A 360 16.51 -17.19 65.87
CA ILE A 360 17.74 -16.54 65.40
C ILE A 360 18.39 -17.36 64.26
N HIS A 361 18.52 -18.67 64.41
CA HIS A 361 19.13 -19.51 63.37
C HIS A 361 18.28 -19.61 62.10
N GLU A 362 16.95 -19.63 62.22
CA GLU A 362 16.02 -19.60 61.09
C GLU A 362 16.07 -18.25 60.34
N LEU A 363 16.12 -17.13 61.07
CA LEU A 363 16.34 -15.79 60.51
C LEU A 363 17.70 -15.67 59.83
N GLU A 364 18.77 -16.23 60.41
CA GLU A 364 20.11 -16.21 59.83
C GLU A 364 20.22 -17.09 58.57
N LYS A 365 19.47 -18.19 58.51
CA LYS A 365 19.31 -19.01 57.30
C LYS A 365 18.50 -18.28 56.23
N GLY A 366 17.40 -17.64 56.60
CA GLY A 366 16.58 -16.83 55.69
C GLY A 366 17.35 -15.64 55.10
N LYS A 367 18.15 -14.96 55.94
CA LYS A 367 19.09 -13.92 55.50
C LYS A 367 20.04 -14.43 54.43
N LYS A 368 20.69 -15.58 54.65
CA LYS A 368 21.65 -16.15 53.68
C LYS A 368 21.00 -16.57 52.36
N ALA A 369 19.73 -17.01 52.38
CA ALA A 369 18.97 -17.25 51.16
C ALA A 369 18.73 -15.94 50.39
N ALA A 370 18.23 -14.90 51.06
CA ALA A 370 18.00 -13.59 50.45
C ALA A 370 19.30 -12.91 49.96
N GLU A 371 20.44 -13.15 50.62
CA GLU A 371 21.76 -12.69 50.15
C GLU A 371 22.21 -13.43 48.87
N SER A 372 21.86 -14.71 48.69
CA SER A 372 22.08 -15.46 47.43
C SER A 372 21.15 -14.96 46.33
N GLU A 373 19.85 -14.90 46.59
CA GLU A 373 18.83 -14.42 45.64
C GLU A 373 19.16 -13.00 45.15
N LYS A 374 19.63 -12.11 46.03
CA LYS A 374 20.11 -10.78 45.65
C LYS A 374 21.31 -10.85 44.69
N ALA A 375 22.30 -11.71 44.96
CA ALA A 375 23.49 -11.84 44.11
C ALA A 375 23.15 -12.44 42.74
N GLU A 376 22.23 -13.41 42.69
CA GLU A 376 21.70 -14.01 41.46
C GLU A 376 20.93 -12.97 40.62
N ILE A 377 20.03 -12.22 41.24
CA ILE A 377 19.28 -11.12 40.59
C ILE A 377 20.22 -10.01 40.09
N GLN A 378 21.25 -9.65 40.88
CA GLN A 378 22.21 -8.63 40.45
C GLN A 378 23.06 -9.11 39.27
N THR A 379 23.49 -10.38 39.26
CA THR A 379 24.21 -10.96 38.11
C THR A 379 23.33 -10.95 36.85
N ALA A 380 22.05 -11.32 36.97
CA ALA A 380 21.10 -11.29 35.86
C ALA A 380 20.79 -9.86 35.36
N LEU A 381 20.87 -8.85 36.23
CA LEU A 381 20.77 -7.43 35.83
C LEU A 381 22.01 -7.00 35.04
N GLU A 382 23.21 -7.31 35.53
CA GLU A 382 24.48 -6.97 34.86
C GLU A 382 24.58 -7.67 33.48
N GLU A 383 24.08 -8.90 33.34
CA GLU A 383 23.93 -9.58 32.03
C GLU A 383 22.90 -8.88 31.13
N ALA A 384 21.76 -8.46 31.66
CA ALA A 384 20.73 -7.76 30.88
C ALA A 384 21.22 -6.39 30.37
N GLU A 385 21.90 -5.62 31.22
CA GLU A 385 22.51 -4.32 30.85
C GLU A 385 23.56 -4.51 29.73
N ALA A 386 24.41 -5.53 29.82
CA ALA A 386 25.36 -5.87 28.75
C ALA A 386 24.69 -6.26 27.42
N THR A 387 23.52 -6.92 27.46
CA THR A 387 22.75 -7.17 26.22
C THR A 387 22.11 -5.91 25.65
N LEU A 388 21.69 -4.96 26.50
CA LEU A 388 21.14 -3.69 26.06
C LEU A 388 22.18 -2.84 25.31
N GLU A 389 23.38 -2.66 25.88
CA GLU A 389 24.49 -1.95 25.20
C GLU A 389 24.81 -2.55 23.82
N HIS A 390 24.69 -3.87 23.70
CA HIS A 390 24.94 -4.58 22.44
C HIS A 390 23.86 -4.32 21.38
N GLU A 391 22.59 -4.23 21.77
CA GLU A 391 21.49 -3.86 20.86
C GLU A 391 21.52 -2.37 20.52
N GLU A 392 21.83 -1.47 21.45
CA GLU A 392 22.06 -0.05 21.17
C GLU A 392 23.21 0.15 20.16
N SER A 393 24.29 -0.64 20.30
CA SER A 393 25.39 -0.68 19.34
C SER A 393 24.98 -1.21 17.95
N LYS A 394 23.96 -2.06 17.85
CA LYS A 394 23.37 -2.46 16.55
C LYS A 394 22.49 -1.35 15.98
N ILE A 395 21.65 -0.72 16.79
CA ILE A 395 20.78 0.39 16.38
C ILE A 395 21.62 1.55 15.82
N MET A 396 22.72 1.91 16.46
CA MET A 396 23.64 2.95 15.97
C MET A 396 24.24 2.60 14.60
N ARG A 397 24.65 1.33 14.37
CA ARG A 397 25.13 0.88 13.05
C ARG A 397 24.04 0.97 11.97
N ILE A 398 22.84 0.49 12.27
CA ILE A 398 21.69 0.54 11.35
C ILE A 398 21.29 2.00 11.06
N GLN A 399 21.39 2.92 12.01
CA GLN A 399 21.16 4.36 11.78
C GLN A 399 22.22 4.98 10.84
N LEU A 400 23.49 4.58 10.95
CA LEU A 400 24.55 5.02 10.05
C LEU A 400 24.36 4.45 8.63
N GLU A 401 24.03 3.16 8.51
CA GLU A 401 23.71 2.51 7.24
C GLU A 401 22.48 3.16 6.56
N LEU A 402 21.40 3.40 7.31
CA LEU A 402 20.21 4.11 6.84
C LEU A 402 20.54 5.53 6.35
N THR A 403 21.43 6.24 7.07
CA THR A 403 21.89 7.58 6.69
C THR A 403 22.73 7.54 5.41
N GLN A 404 23.61 6.54 5.24
CA GLN A 404 24.34 6.34 3.99
C GLN A 404 23.40 6.03 2.82
N VAL A 405 22.49 5.06 2.98
CA VAL A 405 21.52 4.67 1.94
C VAL A 405 20.65 5.86 1.54
N LYS A 406 20.22 6.68 2.50
CA LYS A 406 19.51 7.93 2.21
C LYS A 406 20.35 8.88 1.35
N ASN A 407 21.59 9.16 1.75
CA ASN A 407 22.49 10.04 1.00
C ASN A 407 22.78 9.50 -0.42
N GLU A 408 22.87 8.18 -0.60
CA GLU A 408 22.99 7.55 -1.91
C GLU A 408 21.73 7.68 -2.77
N VAL A 409 20.53 7.62 -2.17
CA VAL A 409 19.25 7.85 -2.86
C VAL A 409 19.12 9.32 -3.25
N ASP A 410 19.39 10.25 -2.34
CA ASP A 410 19.36 11.70 -2.61
C ASP A 410 20.34 12.06 -3.74
N ARG A 411 21.53 11.44 -3.79
CA ARG A 411 22.49 11.61 -4.91
C ARG A 411 21.97 11.05 -6.23
N LYS A 412 21.35 9.86 -6.22
CA LYS A 412 20.75 9.24 -7.42
C LYS A 412 19.55 10.04 -7.95
N ILE A 413 18.80 10.72 -7.08
CA ILE A 413 17.73 11.66 -7.47
C ILE A 413 18.35 12.86 -8.19
N ALA A 414 19.37 13.51 -7.62
CA ALA A 414 20.06 14.63 -8.26
C ALA A 414 20.66 14.27 -9.64
N GLU A 415 21.31 13.10 -9.75
CA GLU A 415 21.81 12.56 -11.04
C GLU A 415 20.68 12.43 -12.08
N LYS A 416 19.48 12.00 -11.66
CA LYS A 416 18.33 11.84 -12.55
C LYS A 416 17.64 13.15 -12.91
N ASP A 417 17.59 14.11 -11.99
CA ASP A 417 17.11 15.46 -12.31
C ASP A 417 18.04 16.18 -13.29
N GLU A 418 19.36 15.99 -13.20
CA GLU A 418 20.33 16.48 -14.20
C GLU A 418 20.17 15.80 -15.58
N GLU A 419 19.93 14.48 -15.63
CA GLU A 419 19.58 13.79 -16.88
C GLU A 419 18.30 14.36 -17.50
N ILE A 420 17.25 14.56 -16.69
CA ILE A 420 15.95 15.09 -17.14
C ILE A 420 16.08 16.54 -17.61
N GLU A 421 16.83 17.39 -16.90
CA GLU A 421 17.23 18.74 -17.31
C GLU A 421 17.92 18.70 -18.69
N GLN A 422 18.93 17.84 -18.86
CA GLN A 422 19.68 17.76 -20.12
C GLN A 422 18.82 17.25 -21.27
N ILE A 423 17.91 16.29 -21.02
CA ILE A 423 16.93 15.84 -22.02
C ILE A 423 15.97 16.97 -22.40
N LYS A 424 15.46 17.76 -21.43
CA LYS A 424 14.63 18.95 -21.72
C LYS A 424 15.38 19.97 -22.60
N ARG A 425 16.64 20.30 -22.26
CA ARG A 425 17.50 21.20 -23.04
C ARG A 425 17.82 20.65 -24.44
N ASN A 426 17.87 19.34 -24.62
CA ASN A 426 18.05 18.71 -25.94
C ASN A 426 16.77 18.82 -26.77
N SER A 427 15.62 18.41 -26.22
CA SER A 427 14.32 18.48 -26.89
C SER A 427 13.93 19.92 -27.26
N GLN A 428 14.20 20.89 -26.38
CA GLN A 428 13.97 22.31 -26.65
C GLN A 428 14.76 22.80 -27.87
N ARG A 429 16.05 22.48 -27.97
CA ARG A 429 16.89 22.82 -29.13
C ARG A 429 16.43 22.14 -30.42
N VAL A 430 15.90 20.92 -30.35
CA VAL A 430 15.29 20.24 -31.50
C VAL A 430 14.00 20.96 -31.94
N ILE A 431 13.14 21.36 -31.01
CA ILE A 431 11.92 22.12 -31.30
C ILE A 431 12.27 23.47 -31.94
N GLU A 432 13.23 24.21 -31.40
CA GLU A 432 13.71 25.49 -31.96
C GLU A 432 14.29 25.31 -33.37
N SER A 433 15.07 24.25 -33.60
CA SER A 433 15.59 23.91 -34.93
C SER A 433 14.47 23.54 -35.91
N MET A 434 13.46 22.78 -35.49
CA MET A 434 12.31 22.43 -36.33
C MET A 434 11.46 23.66 -36.65
N GLN A 435 11.27 24.56 -35.69
CA GLN A 435 10.54 25.82 -35.89
C GLN A 435 11.29 26.75 -36.86
N SER A 436 12.61 26.87 -36.74
CA SER A 436 13.43 27.63 -37.69
C SER A 436 13.33 27.08 -39.13
N THR A 437 13.28 25.76 -39.29
CA THR A 437 13.06 25.12 -40.60
C THR A 437 11.65 25.39 -41.13
N LEU A 438 10.62 25.24 -40.29
CA LEU A 438 9.23 25.51 -40.66
C LEU A 438 9.03 26.98 -41.07
N ASP A 439 9.62 27.93 -40.36
CA ASP A 439 9.59 29.35 -40.72
C ASP A 439 10.33 29.64 -42.03
N ALA A 440 11.37 28.87 -42.37
CA ALA A 440 12.06 28.96 -43.65
C ALA A 440 11.19 28.41 -44.80
N GLU A 441 10.50 27.28 -44.59
CA GLU A 441 9.54 26.74 -45.55
C GLU A 441 8.34 27.69 -45.76
N ILE A 442 7.82 28.30 -44.69
CA ILE A 442 6.73 29.29 -44.77
C ILE A 442 7.18 30.51 -45.58
N ARG A 443 8.40 31.02 -45.37
CA ARG A 443 8.97 32.11 -46.19
C ARG A 443 9.08 31.70 -47.66
N SER A 444 9.74 30.57 -47.95
CA SER A 444 9.92 30.02 -49.30
C SER A 444 8.58 29.81 -50.03
N ARG A 445 7.59 29.22 -49.36
CA ARG A 445 6.22 29.06 -49.88
C ARG A 445 5.56 30.40 -50.20
N ASN A 446 5.74 31.41 -49.35
CA ASN A 446 5.17 32.75 -49.57
C ASN A 446 5.90 33.54 -50.67
N ASP A 447 7.17 33.25 -50.94
CA ASP A 447 7.89 33.75 -52.12
C ASP A 447 7.41 33.03 -53.40
N ALA A 448 7.31 31.70 -53.38
CA ALA A 448 6.77 30.91 -54.49
C ALA A 448 5.33 31.30 -54.85
N LEU A 449 4.46 31.59 -53.86
CA LEU A 449 3.11 32.09 -54.08
C LEU A 449 3.09 33.51 -54.70
N ARG A 450 4.07 34.37 -54.38
CA ARG A 450 4.22 35.69 -55.02
C ARG A 450 4.70 35.56 -56.47
N VAL A 451 5.67 34.69 -56.74
CA VAL A 451 6.14 34.37 -58.10
C VAL A 451 5.00 33.78 -58.93
N LYS A 452 4.24 32.82 -58.38
CA LYS A 452 3.06 32.23 -59.05
C LYS A 452 2.04 33.30 -59.42
N LYS A 453 1.66 34.19 -58.50
CA LYS A 453 0.73 35.30 -58.78
C LYS A 453 1.26 36.26 -59.84
N LYS A 454 2.58 36.51 -59.89
CA LYS A 454 3.18 37.29 -60.98
C LYS A 454 3.04 36.56 -62.32
N MET A 455 3.42 35.29 -62.39
CA MET A 455 3.30 34.47 -63.61
C MET A 455 1.85 34.34 -64.09
N GLU A 456 0.87 34.28 -63.18
CA GLU A 456 -0.56 34.33 -63.53
C GLU A 456 -0.96 35.69 -64.13
N GLY A 457 -0.41 36.81 -63.63
CA GLY A 457 -0.56 38.13 -64.25
C GLY A 457 0.11 38.24 -65.62
N ASP A 458 1.39 37.84 -65.70
CA ASP A 458 2.20 37.83 -66.93
C ASP A 458 1.52 36.97 -68.01
N LEU A 459 0.90 35.84 -67.64
CA LEU A 459 0.11 34.98 -68.55
C LEU A 459 -1.17 35.68 -69.02
N ASN A 460 -1.96 36.28 -68.13
CA ASN A 460 -3.17 37.01 -68.52
C ASN A 460 -2.85 38.17 -69.48
N GLU A 461 -1.75 38.89 -69.27
CA GLU A 461 -1.28 39.92 -70.20
C GLU A 461 -0.90 39.34 -71.56
N MET A 462 -0.23 38.18 -71.60
CA MET A 462 0.10 37.48 -72.85
C MET A 462 -1.15 36.94 -73.57
N GLU A 463 -2.17 36.47 -72.85
CA GLU A 463 -3.46 36.06 -73.44
C GLU A 463 -4.21 37.25 -74.06
N ILE A 464 -4.19 38.42 -73.39
CA ILE A 464 -4.76 39.66 -73.93
C ILE A 464 -4.00 40.12 -75.18
N GLN A 465 -2.66 40.07 -75.15
CA GLN A 465 -1.83 40.40 -76.32
C GLN A 465 -2.07 39.44 -77.49
N LEU A 466 -2.17 38.13 -77.23
CA LEU A 466 -2.47 37.11 -78.23
C LEU A 466 -3.89 37.28 -78.81
N SER A 467 -4.87 37.61 -77.98
CA SER A 467 -6.25 37.93 -78.41
C SER A 467 -6.26 39.16 -79.33
N HIS A 468 -5.54 40.22 -78.97
CA HIS A 468 -5.38 41.42 -79.78
C HIS A 468 -4.66 41.14 -81.11
N ALA A 469 -3.57 40.37 -81.09
CA ALA A 469 -2.83 39.97 -82.30
C ALA A 469 -3.67 39.09 -83.23
N ASN A 470 -4.42 38.12 -82.69
CA ASN A 470 -5.36 37.29 -83.46
C ASN A 470 -6.48 38.13 -84.08
N ARG A 471 -6.99 39.13 -83.36
CA ARG A 471 -7.96 40.09 -83.89
C ARG A 471 -7.38 40.92 -85.03
N GLN A 472 -6.18 41.48 -84.86
CA GLN A 472 -5.48 42.20 -85.93
C GLN A 472 -5.21 41.31 -87.15
N ALA A 473 -4.84 40.05 -86.95
CA ALA A 473 -4.66 39.08 -88.03
C ALA A 473 -5.98 38.78 -88.77
N ALA A 474 -7.10 38.65 -88.06
CA ALA A 474 -8.42 38.47 -88.67
C ALA A 474 -8.90 39.71 -89.42
N GLU A 475 -8.64 40.91 -88.90
CA GLU A 475 -8.93 42.19 -89.56
C GLU A 475 -8.06 42.37 -90.82
N ALA A 476 -6.76 42.03 -90.76
CA ALA A 476 -5.86 42.00 -91.91
C ALA A 476 -6.28 40.96 -92.97
N GLN A 477 -6.71 39.75 -92.57
CA GLN A 477 -7.28 38.76 -93.49
C GLN A 477 -8.61 39.21 -94.12
N LYS A 478 -9.37 40.10 -93.46
CA LYS A 478 -10.56 40.73 -94.05
C LYS A 478 -10.16 41.81 -95.06
N GLN A 479 -9.21 42.66 -94.72
CA GLN A 479 -8.65 43.65 -95.65
C GLN A 479 -8.03 43.00 -96.89
N LEU A 480 -7.25 41.92 -96.73
CA LEU A 480 -6.70 41.15 -97.85
C LEU A 480 -7.78 40.61 -98.78
N ARG A 481 -8.87 40.04 -98.23
CA ARG A 481 -10.01 39.56 -99.04
C ARG A 481 -10.76 40.69 -99.75
N ASN A 482 -10.91 41.85 -99.11
CA ASN A 482 -11.48 43.04 -99.77
C ASN A 482 -10.59 43.52 -100.93
N ILE A 483 -9.27 43.59 -100.74
CA ILE A 483 -8.30 43.99 -101.78
C ILE A 483 -8.25 42.96 -102.91
N GLN A 484 -8.35 41.66 -102.61
CA GLN A 484 -8.47 40.59 -103.61
C GLN A 484 -9.77 40.71 -104.42
N GLY A 485 -10.88 41.12 -103.78
CA GLY A 485 -12.13 41.47 -104.48
C GLY A 485 -11.92 42.65 -105.43
N GLN A 486 -11.45 43.79 -104.91
CA GLN A 486 -11.18 45.00 -105.70
C GLN A 486 -10.21 44.77 -106.86
N LEU A 487 -9.17 43.93 -106.67
CA LEU A 487 -8.25 43.52 -107.73
C LEU A 487 -8.98 42.72 -108.81
N LYS A 488 -9.88 41.81 -108.44
CA LYS A 488 -10.66 41.02 -109.39
C LYS A 488 -11.69 41.87 -110.14
N ASP A 489 -12.33 42.81 -109.47
CA ASP A 489 -13.27 43.75 -110.09
C ASP A 489 -12.52 44.67 -111.08
N ALA A 490 -11.33 45.15 -110.71
CA ALA A 490 -10.44 45.90 -111.62
C ALA A 490 -9.90 45.05 -112.78
N GLN A 491 -9.66 43.75 -112.59
CA GLN A 491 -9.32 42.82 -113.68
C GLN A 491 -10.49 42.64 -114.65
N LEU A 492 -11.73 42.49 -114.14
CA LEU A 492 -12.93 42.38 -114.99
C LEU A 492 -13.15 43.66 -115.81
N HIS A 493 -12.98 44.84 -115.22
CA HIS A 493 -13.03 46.11 -115.96
C HIS A 493 -11.88 46.27 -116.96
N LEU A 494 -10.69 45.71 -116.70
CA LEU A 494 -9.59 45.69 -117.65
C LEU A 494 -9.89 44.75 -118.83
N ASP A 495 -10.43 43.57 -118.59
CA ASP A 495 -10.86 42.62 -119.63
C ASP A 495 -11.98 43.21 -120.51
N GLU A 496 -12.93 43.93 -119.89
CA GLU A 496 -14.01 44.66 -120.58
C GLU A 496 -13.47 45.84 -121.42
N ALA A 497 -12.49 46.59 -120.89
CA ALA A 497 -11.78 47.63 -121.62
C ALA A 497 -10.93 47.07 -122.77
N ILE A 498 -10.35 45.89 -122.63
CA ILE A 498 -9.60 45.21 -123.70
C ILE A 498 -10.55 44.74 -124.80
N ARG A 499 -11.68 44.09 -124.47
CA ARG A 499 -12.69 43.66 -125.47
C ARG A 499 -13.26 44.83 -126.25
N SER A 500 -13.66 45.90 -125.57
CA SER A 500 -14.14 47.11 -126.24
C SER A 500 -13.05 47.82 -127.05
N GLN A 501 -11.77 47.71 -126.68
CA GLN A 501 -10.65 48.13 -127.52
C GLN A 501 -10.48 47.24 -128.77
N GLU A 502 -10.74 45.93 -128.67
CA GLU A 502 -10.70 44.99 -129.79
C GLU A 502 -11.86 45.24 -130.76
N GLU A 503 -13.09 45.40 -130.27
CA GLU A 503 -14.25 45.83 -131.06
C GLU A 503 -13.98 47.16 -131.78
N MET A 504 -13.36 48.14 -131.11
CA MET A 504 -12.96 49.41 -131.73
C MET A 504 -11.86 49.23 -132.80
N LYS A 505 -10.90 48.31 -132.61
CA LYS A 505 -9.91 47.98 -133.66
C LYS A 505 -10.58 47.35 -134.88
N GLU A 506 -11.56 46.47 -134.69
CA GLU A 506 -12.34 45.88 -135.79
C GLU A 506 -13.17 46.94 -136.52
N GLN A 507 -13.79 47.89 -135.81
CA GLN A 507 -14.48 49.03 -136.42
C GLN A 507 -13.51 49.92 -137.22
N VAL A 508 -12.33 50.25 -136.69
CA VAL A 508 -11.29 50.99 -137.43
C VAL A 508 -10.88 50.22 -138.68
N ALA A 509 -10.58 48.93 -138.59
CA ALA A 509 -10.22 48.11 -139.75
C ALA A 509 -11.35 48.01 -140.79
N MET A 510 -12.62 48.04 -140.37
CA MET A 510 -13.78 48.11 -141.29
C MET A 510 -13.86 49.47 -142.00
N VAL A 511 -13.63 50.57 -141.26
CA VAL A 511 -13.60 51.94 -141.83
C VAL A 511 -12.40 52.12 -142.77
N GLU A 512 -11.23 51.58 -142.45
CA GLU A 512 -10.05 51.59 -143.32
C GLU A 512 -10.30 50.83 -144.62
N ARG A 513 -10.92 49.63 -144.57
CA ARG A 513 -11.33 48.89 -145.78
C ARG A 513 -12.31 49.72 -146.63
N ARG A 514 -13.29 50.36 -146.00
CA ARG A 514 -14.26 51.24 -146.69
C ARG A 514 -13.59 52.46 -147.33
N ASN A 515 -12.63 53.07 -146.62
CA ASN A 515 -11.86 54.20 -147.13
C ASN A 515 -11.00 53.78 -148.33
N ASN A 516 -10.33 52.63 -148.26
CA ASN A 516 -9.54 52.10 -149.38
C ASN A 516 -10.40 51.78 -150.61
N LEU A 517 -11.64 51.30 -150.43
CA LEU A 517 -12.60 51.15 -151.53
C LEU A 517 -12.99 52.52 -152.14
N MET A 518 -13.30 53.52 -151.32
CA MET A 518 -13.60 54.88 -151.81
C MET A 518 -12.40 55.55 -152.50
N VAL A 519 -11.16 55.26 -152.07
CA VAL A 519 -9.94 55.70 -152.77
C VAL A 519 -9.80 55.01 -154.12
N ALA A 520 -10.13 53.72 -154.23
CA ALA A 520 -10.15 53.00 -155.51
C ALA A 520 -11.23 53.56 -156.46
N GLU A 521 -12.44 53.82 -155.97
CA GLU A 521 -13.52 54.48 -156.74
C GLU A 521 -13.07 55.86 -157.25
N ILE A 522 -12.38 56.66 -156.42
CA ILE A 522 -11.82 57.95 -156.81
C ILE A 522 -10.73 57.81 -157.89
N GLU A 523 -9.89 56.77 -157.82
CA GLU A 523 -8.83 56.55 -158.82
C GLU A 523 -9.39 56.05 -160.16
N GLU A 524 -10.42 55.19 -160.14
CA GLU A 524 -11.16 54.81 -161.35
C GLU A 524 -11.82 56.04 -162.01
N LEU A 525 -12.44 56.92 -161.21
CA LEU A 525 -13.01 58.19 -161.69
C LEU A 525 -11.94 59.15 -162.25
N ARG A 526 -10.72 59.16 -161.70
CA ARG A 526 -9.58 59.92 -162.26
C ARG A 526 -9.11 59.35 -163.59
N VAL A 527 -9.00 58.04 -163.73
CA VAL A 527 -8.64 57.40 -165.01
C VAL A 527 -9.70 57.67 -166.07
N ALA A 528 -10.99 57.65 -165.72
CA ALA A 528 -12.08 58.06 -166.61
C ALA A 528 -12.00 59.56 -166.99
N LEU A 529 -11.61 60.43 -166.05
CA LEU A 529 -11.40 61.86 -166.33
C LEU A 529 -10.20 62.09 -167.26
N GLU A 530 -9.05 61.45 -167.03
CA GLU A 530 -7.91 61.52 -167.94
C GLU A 530 -8.25 61.00 -169.35
N GLN A 531 -9.01 59.90 -169.44
CA GLN A 531 -9.39 59.35 -170.74
C GLN A 531 -10.38 60.25 -171.48
N THR A 532 -11.31 60.90 -170.78
CA THR A 532 -12.20 61.90 -171.38
C THR A 532 -11.47 63.19 -171.76
N GLU A 533 -10.46 63.63 -171.00
CA GLU A 533 -9.57 64.72 -171.42
C GLU A 533 -8.76 64.39 -172.69
N ARG A 534 -8.28 63.15 -172.82
CA ARG A 534 -7.58 62.68 -174.04
C ARG A 534 -8.53 62.70 -175.24
N SER A 535 -9.75 62.19 -175.09
CA SER A 535 -10.80 62.29 -176.13
C SER A 535 -11.13 63.73 -176.49
N ARG A 536 -11.21 64.63 -175.50
CA ARG A 536 -11.44 66.07 -175.69
C ARG A 536 -10.34 66.71 -176.53
N LYS A 537 -9.06 66.38 -176.26
CA LYS A 537 -7.90 66.88 -177.03
C LYS A 537 -7.87 66.36 -178.47
N VAL A 538 -8.32 65.13 -178.72
CA VAL A 538 -8.48 64.61 -180.10
C VAL A 538 -9.55 65.41 -180.86
N ALA A 539 -10.71 65.66 -180.26
CA ALA A 539 -11.76 66.47 -180.86
C ALA A 539 -11.34 67.95 -181.06
N GLU A 540 -10.51 68.50 -180.18
CA GLU A 540 -9.88 69.82 -180.38
C GLU A 540 -8.93 69.83 -181.59
N GLN A 541 -8.14 68.77 -181.81
CA GLN A 541 -7.28 68.66 -182.99
C GLN A 541 -8.11 68.51 -184.28
N GLU A 542 -9.14 67.66 -184.29
CA GLU A 542 -10.06 67.51 -185.44
C GLU A 542 -10.74 68.85 -185.81
N LEU A 543 -11.05 69.69 -184.82
CA LEU A 543 -11.58 71.04 -185.03
C LEU A 543 -10.52 72.01 -185.62
N VAL A 544 -9.24 71.89 -185.21
CA VAL A 544 -8.14 72.67 -185.80
C VAL A 544 -7.91 72.25 -187.25
N ASP A 545 -7.81 70.95 -187.54
CA ASP A 545 -7.63 70.41 -188.90
C ASP A 545 -8.77 70.84 -189.83
N ALA A 546 -10.02 70.86 -189.32
CA ALA A 546 -11.18 71.38 -190.03
C ALA A 546 -11.08 72.91 -190.26
N SER A 547 -10.56 73.66 -189.29
CA SER A 547 -10.37 75.12 -189.39
C SER A 547 -9.28 75.50 -190.39
N GLU A 548 -8.15 74.78 -190.42
CA GLU A 548 -7.12 74.96 -191.45
C GLU A 548 -7.66 74.65 -192.84
N ARG A 549 -8.48 73.60 -192.97
CA ARG A 549 -9.16 73.25 -194.23
C ARG A 549 -10.14 74.34 -194.70
N VAL A 550 -10.85 74.99 -193.78
CA VAL A 550 -11.66 76.19 -194.07
C VAL A 550 -10.78 77.38 -194.48
N GLY A 551 -9.64 77.60 -193.81
CA GLY A 551 -8.67 78.63 -194.18
C GLY A 551 -8.09 78.44 -195.59
N LEU A 552 -7.76 77.19 -195.95
CA LEU A 552 -7.28 76.85 -197.30
C LEU A 552 -8.35 77.14 -198.36
N LEU A 553 -9.60 76.74 -198.12
CA LEU A 553 -10.75 77.06 -198.98
C LEU A 553 -11.01 78.57 -199.05
N HIS A 554 -10.83 79.32 -197.96
CA HIS A 554 -10.92 80.78 -197.95
C HIS A 554 -9.82 81.43 -198.81
N SER A 555 -8.60 80.90 -198.82
CA SER A 555 -7.53 81.39 -199.70
C SER A 555 -7.81 81.12 -201.18
N GLN A 556 -8.37 79.95 -201.52
CA GLN A 556 -8.81 79.61 -202.88
C GLN A 556 -9.96 80.52 -203.32
N ASN A 557 -10.94 80.74 -202.43
CA ASN A 557 -12.06 81.65 -202.69
C ASN A 557 -11.59 83.11 -202.83
N THR A 558 -10.56 83.54 -202.08
CA THR A 558 -9.93 84.87 -202.24
C THR A 558 -9.28 85.04 -203.61
N ASN A 559 -8.61 84.01 -204.12
CA ASN A 559 -8.07 84.03 -205.49
C ASN A 559 -9.18 84.06 -206.55
N LEU A 560 -10.28 83.34 -206.34
CA LEU A 560 -11.48 83.42 -207.18
C LEU A 560 -12.19 84.78 -207.07
N ILE A 561 -12.16 85.44 -205.91
CA ILE A 561 -12.65 86.81 -205.71
C ILE A 561 -11.76 87.83 -206.43
N ASN A 562 -10.45 87.57 -206.58
CA ASN A 562 -9.56 88.44 -207.34
C ASN A 562 -9.75 88.29 -208.87
N THR A 563 -10.09 87.09 -209.37
CA THR A 563 -10.54 86.95 -210.78
C THR A 563 -11.95 87.50 -210.97
N LYS A 564 -12.85 87.29 -210.01
CA LYS A 564 -14.20 87.88 -209.98
C LYS A 564 -14.13 89.41 -210.02
N ARG A 565 -13.30 90.05 -209.19
CA ARG A 565 -13.07 91.52 -209.20
C ARG A 565 -12.56 92.07 -210.53
N LYS A 566 -11.92 91.24 -211.35
CA LYS A 566 -11.51 91.63 -212.71
C LYS A 566 -12.68 91.62 -213.70
N LEU A 567 -13.70 90.80 -213.46
CA LEU A 567 -14.99 90.77 -214.17
C LEU A 567 -16.06 91.66 -213.51
N GLU A 568 -15.88 92.04 -212.23
CA GLU A 568 -16.70 93.03 -211.54
C GLU A 568 -16.19 94.46 -211.75
N ALA A 569 -14.98 94.65 -212.27
CA ALA A 569 -14.65 95.88 -212.98
C ALA A 569 -15.60 96.10 -214.19
N ASP A 570 -16.01 95.01 -214.84
CA ASP A 570 -17.03 95.01 -215.90
C ASP A 570 -18.49 94.97 -215.35
N LEU A 571 -18.68 94.96 -214.01
CA LEU A 571 -20.01 94.85 -213.34
C LEU A 571 -20.30 95.95 -212.29
N VAL A 572 -19.32 96.75 -211.86
CA VAL A 572 -19.57 98.06 -211.21
C VAL A 572 -19.99 99.11 -212.26
N GLN A 573 -20.03 98.69 -213.53
CA GLN A 573 -20.94 99.18 -214.56
C GLN A 573 -22.45 99.02 -214.18
N VAL A 574 -22.79 98.32 -213.08
CA VAL A 574 -24.17 97.94 -212.68
C VAL A 574 -24.51 98.17 -211.20
N GLN A 575 -23.59 98.02 -210.24
CA GLN A 575 -23.94 98.00 -208.80
C GLN A 575 -24.24 99.38 -208.17
N GLY A 576 -25.48 99.62 -207.71
CA GLY A 576 -25.85 100.87 -207.01
C GLY A 576 -27.13 100.91 -206.14
N GLU A 577 -27.55 99.84 -205.43
CA GLU A 577 -28.93 99.71 -204.86
C GLU A 577 -29.11 98.89 -203.49
N VAL A 578 -29.46 99.52 -202.30
CA VAL A 578 -30.30 99.09 -201.07
C VAL A 578 -29.76 98.37 -199.75
N GLU A 579 -30.31 98.67 -198.52
CA GLU A 579 -29.84 98.34 -197.10
C GLU A 579 -30.92 98.12 -195.90
N ASP A 580 -30.50 98.04 -194.58
CA ASP A 580 -31.17 98.25 -193.20
C ASP A 580 -31.86 97.13 -192.23
N ALA A 581 -31.80 97.16 -190.82
CA ALA A 581 -32.38 96.19 -189.74
C ALA A 581 -32.40 96.50 -188.13
N VAL A 582 -33.13 95.78 -187.16
CA VAL A 582 -33.32 96.02 -185.61
C VAL A 582 -33.78 94.81 -184.60
N GLN A 583 -33.69 94.81 -183.19
CA GLN A 583 -34.20 93.77 -182.14
C GLN A 583 -34.29 94.07 -180.53
N GLU A 584 -34.97 93.27 -179.60
CA GLU A 584 -34.75 92.90 -178.08
C GLU A 584 -35.93 92.77 -176.96
N ALA A 585 -35.89 91.94 -175.82
CA ALA A 585 -36.79 91.89 -174.54
C ALA A 585 -36.49 90.89 -173.28
N ARG A 586 -37.12 90.95 -172.02
CA ARG A 586 -36.89 90.11 -170.70
C ARG A 586 -37.89 90.12 -169.40
N ASN A 587 -37.80 89.15 -168.40
CA ASN A 587 -38.05 89.08 -166.85
C ASN A 587 -39.32 88.51 -165.99
N ALA A 588 -39.19 88.06 -164.66
CA ALA A 588 -40.17 87.29 -163.73
C ALA A 588 -40.08 87.36 -162.09
N GLU A 589 -40.80 86.53 -161.21
CA GLU A 589 -40.97 86.57 -159.65
C GLU A 589 -41.05 85.21 -158.76
N GLU A 590 -41.41 85.19 -157.42
CA GLU A 590 -41.25 84.10 -156.33
C GLU A 590 -42.30 84.06 -155.10
N LYS A 591 -42.57 82.92 -154.34
CA LYS A 591 -43.17 82.85 -152.91
C LYS A 591 -43.43 81.47 -152.13
N ALA A 592 -43.52 81.52 -150.75
CA ALA A 592 -44.37 80.72 -149.75
C ALA A 592 -43.86 79.55 -148.79
N LYS A 593 -44.47 79.38 -147.57
CA LYS A 593 -44.11 78.39 -146.47
C LYS A 593 -45.11 78.29 -145.25
N LYS A 594 -45.50 77.10 -144.67
CA LYS A 594 -46.09 76.90 -143.27
C LYS A 594 -46.53 75.45 -142.88
N ALA A 595 -46.40 75.03 -141.59
CA ALA A 595 -47.30 74.18 -140.75
C ALA A 595 -46.59 73.40 -139.58
N ILE A 596 -47.24 73.22 -138.41
CA ILE A 596 -46.77 72.44 -137.21
C ILE A 596 -47.97 71.92 -136.38
N THR A 597 -48.08 70.60 -136.16
CA THR A 597 -48.84 69.80 -135.13
C THR A 597 -48.72 68.30 -135.53
N ASP A 598 -48.84 67.23 -134.72
CA ASP A 598 -49.35 66.96 -133.35
C ASP A 598 -48.53 65.83 -132.65
N ALA A 599 -48.78 65.58 -131.35
CA ALA A 599 -48.41 64.35 -130.63
C ALA A 599 -49.38 64.09 -129.46
N ALA A 600 -49.89 62.84 -129.22
CA ALA A 600 -50.57 62.41 -127.96
C ALA A 600 -51.11 60.93 -127.90
N MET A 601 -50.46 59.88 -128.43
CA MET A 601 -50.89 58.48 -128.17
C MET A 601 -49.68 57.58 -127.87
N MET A 602 -49.39 57.22 -126.61
CA MET A 602 -50.04 56.21 -125.72
C MET A 602 -49.69 54.76 -126.14
N ALA A 603 -48.97 53.94 -125.35
CA ALA A 603 -49.05 53.56 -123.92
C ALA A 603 -49.78 52.22 -123.61
N GLU A 604 -50.01 51.36 -124.62
CA GLU A 604 -50.74 50.08 -124.46
C GLU A 604 -49.84 48.83 -124.25
N GLU A 605 -48.55 48.87 -124.60
CA GLU A 605 -47.73 47.64 -124.78
C GLU A 605 -47.15 47.02 -123.49
N LEU A 606 -47.25 47.68 -122.33
CA LEU A 606 -46.69 47.21 -121.05
C LEU A 606 -47.36 45.93 -120.49
N LYS A 607 -48.39 45.39 -121.17
CA LYS A 607 -49.26 44.32 -120.67
C LYS A 607 -48.79 42.89 -120.97
N LYS A 608 -47.70 42.69 -121.72
CA LYS A 608 -47.22 41.34 -122.12
C LYS A 608 -46.22 40.68 -121.16
N GLU A 609 -45.63 41.42 -120.22
CA GLU A 609 -44.50 40.95 -119.41
C GLU A 609 -44.88 40.22 -118.11
N GLN A 610 -46.15 39.81 -117.93
CA GLN A 610 -46.64 39.24 -116.66
C GLN A 610 -46.77 37.70 -116.62
N ASP A 611 -46.97 37.02 -117.75
CA ASP A 611 -47.25 35.57 -117.76
C ASP A 611 -46.00 34.68 -117.56
N THR A 612 -44.80 35.22 -117.74
CA THR A 612 -43.53 34.47 -117.59
C THR A 612 -43.17 34.13 -116.14
N SER A 613 -43.68 34.89 -115.15
CA SER A 613 -43.32 34.71 -113.74
C SER A 613 -43.95 33.48 -113.08
N ALA A 614 -45.07 32.96 -113.61
CA ALA A 614 -45.90 31.94 -112.94
C ALA A 614 -45.38 30.49 -113.02
N HIS A 615 -44.22 30.26 -113.64
CA HIS A 615 -43.62 28.93 -113.77
C HIS A 615 -42.63 28.60 -112.64
N LEU A 616 -41.78 29.55 -112.24
CA LEU A 616 -40.67 29.31 -111.29
C LEU A 616 -41.14 29.05 -109.86
N GLU A 617 -42.27 29.63 -109.45
CA GLU A 617 -42.78 29.56 -108.08
C GLU A 617 -43.15 28.13 -107.62
N ARG A 618 -43.44 27.23 -108.56
CA ARG A 618 -43.75 25.81 -108.27
C ARG A 618 -42.53 25.02 -107.81
N MET A 619 -41.33 25.41 -108.24
CA MET A 619 -40.08 24.69 -107.96
C MET A 619 -39.61 24.85 -106.51
N LYS A 620 -39.96 25.99 -105.88
CA LYS A 620 -39.67 26.30 -104.47
C LYS A 620 -40.31 25.31 -103.50
N LYS A 621 -41.54 24.88 -103.77
CA LYS A 621 -42.41 24.17 -102.80
C LYS A 621 -41.94 22.76 -102.46
N ASN A 622 -41.12 22.13 -103.31
CA ASN A 622 -40.54 20.80 -103.05
C ASN A 622 -39.32 20.83 -102.11
N LEU A 623 -38.66 21.98 -101.96
CA LEU A 623 -37.51 22.15 -101.05
C LEU A 623 -37.92 22.52 -99.61
N GLU A 624 -39.16 22.98 -99.42
CA GLU A 624 -39.71 23.32 -98.09
C GLU A 624 -40.12 22.08 -97.27
N VAL A 625 -40.27 20.92 -97.93
CA VAL A 625 -40.65 19.64 -97.29
C VAL A 625 -39.45 18.94 -96.65
N THR A 626 -38.31 18.90 -97.34
CA THR A 626 -37.08 18.22 -96.87
C THR A 626 -36.45 18.89 -95.65
N VAL A 627 -36.68 20.19 -95.45
CA VAL A 627 -36.22 20.92 -94.26
C VAL A 627 -36.99 20.48 -93.00
N LYS A 628 -38.30 20.21 -93.10
CA LYS A 628 -39.13 19.84 -91.94
C LYS A 628 -38.84 18.45 -91.39
N ASP A 629 -38.50 17.48 -92.25
CA ASP A 629 -38.15 16.12 -91.83
C ASP A 629 -36.83 16.09 -91.03
N LEU A 630 -35.86 16.93 -91.40
CA LEU A 630 -34.60 17.10 -90.67
C LEU A 630 -34.78 17.85 -89.34
N GLN A 631 -35.76 18.76 -89.24
CA GLN A 631 -36.08 19.45 -88.00
C GLN A 631 -36.57 18.47 -86.92
N HIS A 632 -37.51 17.58 -87.27
CA HIS A 632 -38.12 16.64 -86.33
C HIS A 632 -37.10 15.64 -85.72
N ARG A 633 -36.12 15.21 -86.51
CA ARG A 633 -35.03 14.33 -86.07
C ARG A 633 -34.03 14.98 -85.11
N LEU A 634 -33.98 16.31 -85.03
CA LEU A 634 -33.21 17.03 -84.03
C LEU A 634 -33.93 17.02 -82.67
N ASP A 635 -35.23 17.32 -82.67
CA ASP A 635 -36.07 17.37 -81.46
C ASP A 635 -36.12 16.02 -80.70
N GLU A 636 -36.08 14.89 -81.42
CA GLU A 636 -36.03 13.56 -80.80
C GLU A 636 -34.68 13.26 -80.14
N ALA A 637 -33.57 13.74 -80.70
CA ALA A 637 -32.24 13.54 -80.16
C ALA A 637 -32.02 14.32 -78.85
N GLU A 638 -32.45 15.59 -78.80
CA GLU A 638 -32.34 16.42 -77.59
C GLU A 638 -33.18 15.87 -76.42
N ASN A 639 -34.36 15.32 -76.72
CA ASN A 639 -35.27 14.76 -75.72
C ASN A 639 -34.74 13.48 -75.03
N LEU A 640 -33.79 12.76 -75.64
CA LEU A 640 -33.14 11.59 -75.05
C LEU A 640 -32.03 11.99 -74.07
N ALA A 641 -31.22 13.00 -74.40
CA ALA A 641 -30.16 13.50 -73.51
C ALA A 641 -30.71 14.05 -72.18
N LEU A 642 -31.79 14.84 -72.25
CA LEU A 642 -32.39 15.52 -71.09
C LEU A 642 -32.97 14.58 -70.02
N LYS A 643 -33.33 13.34 -70.38
CA LYS A 643 -33.97 12.37 -69.46
C LYS A 643 -32.97 11.51 -68.68
N GLY A 644 -31.74 11.35 -69.18
CA GLY A 644 -30.67 10.64 -68.47
C GLY A 644 -30.07 11.47 -67.34
N GLY A 645 -29.55 12.66 -67.68
CA GLY A 645 -28.81 13.52 -66.74
C GLY A 645 -29.62 13.90 -65.49
N LYS A 646 -30.93 14.18 -65.64
CA LYS A 646 -31.79 14.61 -64.52
C LYS A 646 -31.90 13.59 -63.38
N LYS A 647 -31.86 12.28 -63.66
CA LYS A 647 -31.86 11.24 -62.60
C LYS A 647 -30.52 11.10 -61.89
N GLN A 648 -29.42 11.31 -62.60
CA GLN A 648 -28.08 11.39 -62.00
C GLN A 648 -27.99 12.63 -61.09
N LEU A 649 -28.45 13.78 -61.59
CA LEU A 649 -28.45 15.05 -60.87
C LEU A 649 -29.29 14.96 -59.59
N GLN A 650 -30.55 14.49 -59.67
CA GLN A 650 -31.41 14.34 -58.49
C GLN A 650 -30.84 13.40 -57.41
N LYS A 651 -30.09 12.35 -57.80
CA LYS A 651 -29.37 11.51 -56.83
C LYS A 651 -28.21 12.26 -56.16
N LEU A 652 -27.49 13.08 -56.90
CA LEU A 652 -26.40 13.90 -56.35
C LEU A 652 -26.93 15.06 -55.50
N GLU A 653 -28.02 15.71 -55.90
CA GLU A 653 -28.71 16.76 -55.13
C GLU A 653 -29.31 16.20 -53.82
N ALA A 654 -29.89 15.00 -53.86
CA ALA A 654 -30.33 14.30 -52.65
C ALA A 654 -29.15 13.93 -51.74
N ARG A 655 -28.06 13.40 -52.31
CA ARG A 655 -26.83 13.07 -51.56
C ARG A 655 -26.16 14.30 -50.94
N VAL A 656 -26.17 15.43 -51.64
CA VAL A 656 -25.69 16.72 -51.13
C VAL A 656 -26.58 17.17 -49.98
N ARG A 657 -27.91 17.11 -50.08
CA ARG A 657 -28.81 17.44 -48.96
C ARG A 657 -28.69 16.50 -47.77
N GLU A 658 -28.46 15.20 -47.98
CA GLU A 658 -28.13 14.26 -46.89
C GLU A 658 -26.85 14.69 -46.18
N LEU A 659 -25.78 14.98 -46.93
CA LEU A 659 -24.48 15.41 -46.37
C LEU A 659 -24.54 16.80 -45.72
N GLU A 660 -25.33 17.74 -46.25
CA GLU A 660 -25.61 19.05 -45.65
C GLU A 660 -26.38 18.88 -44.33
N ALA A 661 -27.38 17.99 -44.28
CA ALA A 661 -28.12 17.68 -43.06
C ALA A 661 -27.28 16.93 -42.01
N GLU A 662 -26.38 16.03 -42.44
CA GLU A 662 -25.40 15.38 -41.56
C GLU A 662 -24.37 16.40 -41.02
N VAL A 663 -23.89 17.34 -41.84
CA VAL A 663 -23.01 18.43 -41.41
C VAL A 663 -23.72 19.38 -40.44
N GLU A 664 -24.99 19.74 -40.68
CA GLU A 664 -25.78 20.50 -39.69
C GLU A 664 -26.01 19.71 -38.39
N ALA A 665 -26.30 18.41 -38.48
CA ALA A 665 -26.47 17.57 -37.30
C ALA A 665 -25.18 17.45 -36.48
N GLU A 666 -24.02 17.30 -37.14
CA GLU A 666 -22.72 17.23 -36.49
C GLU A 666 -22.27 18.59 -35.95
N GLN A 667 -22.60 19.71 -36.62
CA GLN A 667 -22.42 21.05 -36.05
C GLN A 667 -23.30 21.28 -34.80
N ARG A 668 -24.54 20.74 -34.78
CA ARG A 668 -25.40 20.78 -33.58
C ARG A 668 -24.82 19.92 -32.45
N ARG A 669 -24.36 18.69 -32.73
CA ARG A 669 -23.64 17.86 -31.76
C ARG A 669 -22.38 18.56 -31.23
N GLY A 670 -21.58 19.17 -32.09
CA GLY A 670 -20.41 19.97 -31.71
C GLY A 670 -20.77 21.15 -30.82
N ALA A 671 -21.84 21.88 -31.13
CA ALA A 671 -22.33 22.98 -30.30
C ALA A 671 -22.86 22.49 -28.93
N GLU A 672 -23.45 21.30 -28.85
CA GLU A 672 -23.88 20.68 -27.59
C GLU A 672 -22.69 20.13 -26.78
N ALA A 673 -21.71 19.51 -27.43
CA ALA A 673 -20.45 19.11 -26.81
C ALA A 673 -19.70 20.31 -26.22
N VAL A 674 -19.61 21.44 -26.94
CA VAL A 674 -19.00 22.69 -26.44
C VAL A 674 -19.81 23.29 -25.28
N LYS A 675 -21.14 23.21 -25.28
CA LYS A 675 -21.97 23.59 -24.11
C LYS A 675 -21.71 22.65 -22.92
N GLY A 676 -21.51 21.36 -23.17
CA GLY A 676 -21.11 20.35 -22.19
C GLY A 676 -19.75 20.68 -21.56
N VAL A 677 -18.71 20.88 -22.36
CA VAL A 677 -17.38 21.33 -21.92
C VAL A 677 -17.50 22.59 -21.06
N ARG A 678 -18.21 23.63 -21.51
CA ARG A 678 -18.44 24.87 -20.73
C ARG A 678 -19.28 24.70 -19.46
N LYS A 679 -19.90 23.54 -19.25
CA LYS A 679 -20.57 23.15 -17.99
C LYS A 679 -19.58 22.41 -17.08
N TYR A 680 -18.77 21.50 -17.62
CA TYR A 680 -17.72 20.82 -16.88
C TYR A 680 -16.58 21.77 -16.47
N GLU A 681 -16.16 22.73 -17.29
CA GLU A 681 -15.19 23.78 -16.93
C GLU A 681 -15.68 24.62 -15.74
N ARG A 682 -16.97 24.97 -15.71
CA ARG A 682 -17.57 25.65 -14.56
C ARG A 682 -17.60 24.76 -13.32
N ARG A 683 -17.95 23.48 -13.48
CA ARG A 683 -17.96 22.51 -12.38
C ARG A 683 -16.56 22.26 -11.81
N VAL A 684 -15.53 22.23 -12.65
CA VAL A 684 -14.13 22.18 -12.24
C VAL A 684 -13.76 23.44 -11.48
N LYS A 685 -14.09 24.63 -11.97
CA LYS A 685 -13.82 25.90 -11.26
C LYS A 685 -14.54 26.01 -9.91
N GLU A 686 -15.80 25.55 -9.82
CA GLU A 686 -16.52 25.40 -8.54
C GLU A 686 -15.76 24.49 -7.56
N LEU A 687 -15.35 23.30 -8.02
CA LEU A 687 -14.63 22.32 -7.19
C LEU A 687 -13.22 22.79 -6.81
N THR A 688 -12.51 23.50 -7.69
CA THR A 688 -11.22 24.12 -7.38
C THR A 688 -11.39 25.20 -6.30
N TYR A 689 -12.38 26.10 -6.46
CA TYR A 689 -12.66 27.14 -5.47
C TYR A 689 -13.05 26.54 -4.11
N GLN A 690 -13.93 25.53 -4.10
CA GLN A 690 -14.28 24.77 -2.89
C GLN A 690 -13.03 24.15 -2.23
N THR A 691 -12.15 23.51 -3.02
CA THR A 691 -10.89 22.93 -2.52
C THR A 691 -9.96 23.98 -1.93
N GLU A 692 -9.95 25.21 -2.44
CA GLU A 692 -9.19 26.32 -1.86
C GLU A 692 -9.82 26.88 -0.57
N GLU A 693 -11.15 27.00 -0.51
CA GLU A 693 -11.91 27.38 0.68
C GLU A 693 -11.67 26.36 1.81
N ASP A 694 -11.74 25.06 1.49
CA ASP A 694 -11.48 23.97 2.43
C ASP A 694 -10.01 23.93 2.87
N LYS A 695 -9.04 24.18 1.99
CA LYS A 695 -7.62 24.38 2.38
C LYS A 695 -7.43 25.57 3.32
N LYS A 696 -8.11 26.69 3.08
CA LYS A 696 -8.09 27.87 3.97
C LYS A 696 -8.72 27.55 5.33
N ASN A 697 -9.75 26.71 5.37
CA ASN A 697 -10.38 26.25 6.62
C ASN A 697 -9.50 25.25 7.38
N ILE A 698 -8.84 24.30 6.70
CA ILE A 698 -7.85 23.40 7.31
C ILE A 698 -6.68 24.21 7.90
N ALA A 699 -6.18 25.20 7.17
CA ALA A 699 -5.13 26.10 7.68
C ALA A 699 -5.59 26.84 8.94
N ARG A 700 -6.80 27.43 8.96
CA ARG A 700 -7.40 28.07 10.15
C ARG A 700 -7.56 27.10 11.34
N LEU A 701 -7.89 25.84 11.08
CA LEU A 701 -8.01 24.81 12.11
C LEU A 701 -6.65 24.41 12.68
N GLN A 702 -5.61 24.27 11.84
CA GLN A 702 -4.24 24.06 12.33
C GLN A 702 -3.78 25.25 13.17
N ASP A 703 -4.01 26.47 12.69
CA ASP A 703 -3.69 27.73 13.36
C ASP A 703 -4.41 27.85 14.74
N LEU A 704 -5.56 27.19 14.91
CA LEU A 704 -6.29 27.08 16.18
C LEU A 704 -5.75 25.95 17.07
N VAL A 705 -5.43 24.78 16.50
CA VAL A 705 -4.78 23.66 17.20
C VAL A 705 -3.44 24.10 17.79
N ASP A 706 -2.61 24.82 17.05
CA ASP A 706 -1.30 25.27 17.50
C ASP A 706 -1.43 26.30 18.65
N LYS A 707 -2.41 27.21 18.57
CA LYS A 707 -2.75 28.14 19.66
C LYS A 707 -3.29 27.41 20.90
N LEU A 708 -4.05 26.32 20.73
CA LEU A 708 -4.50 25.48 21.83
C LEU A 708 -3.35 24.67 22.45
N GLN A 709 -2.44 24.12 21.64
CA GLN A 709 -1.22 23.44 22.13
C GLN A 709 -0.32 24.40 22.91
N LEU A 710 -0.16 25.65 22.45
CA LEU A 710 0.57 26.69 23.19
C LEU A 710 -0.10 27.00 24.54
N LYS A 711 -1.43 27.09 24.60
CA LYS A 711 -2.16 27.22 25.88
C LYS A 711 -1.99 26.01 26.78
N VAL A 712 -2.05 24.78 26.24
CA VAL A 712 -1.82 23.55 27.02
C VAL A 712 -0.40 23.51 27.58
N LYS A 713 0.62 23.90 26.80
CA LYS A 713 2.01 24.04 27.30
C LYS A 713 2.11 25.11 28.39
N SER A 714 1.42 26.25 28.24
CA SER A 714 1.38 27.31 29.25
C SER A 714 0.72 26.87 30.55
N TYR A 715 -0.42 26.14 30.48
CA TYR A 715 -1.09 25.62 31.67
C TYR A 715 -0.33 24.47 32.32
N LYS A 716 0.33 23.59 31.54
CA LYS A 716 1.22 22.55 32.09
C LYS A 716 2.36 23.18 32.87
N ARG A 717 3.02 24.19 32.30
CA ARG A 717 4.06 24.97 33.01
C ARG A 717 3.54 25.66 34.27
N GLN A 718 2.35 26.26 34.24
CA GLN A 718 1.75 26.85 35.45
C GLN A 718 1.42 25.80 36.52
N SER A 719 1.04 24.58 36.12
CA SER A 719 0.85 23.46 37.05
C SER A 719 2.17 23.03 37.66
N GLU A 720 3.24 22.92 36.87
CA GLU A 720 4.59 22.57 37.30
C GLU A 720 5.17 23.63 38.26
N GLU A 721 5.04 24.92 37.93
CA GLU A 721 5.45 26.05 38.80
C GLU A 721 4.64 26.11 40.11
N ALA A 722 3.36 25.73 40.10
CA ALA A 722 2.53 25.65 41.30
C ALA A 722 2.87 24.42 42.16
N GLU A 723 3.20 23.28 41.54
CA GLU A 723 3.64 22.07 42.23
C GLU A 723 5.04 22.22 42.83
N GLU A 724 5.95 22.92 42.17
CA GLU A 724 7.26 23.29 42.71
C GLU A 724 7.13 24.26 43.91
N GLN A 725 6.22 25.24 43.83
CA GLN A 725 5.88 26.09 44.98
C GLN A 725 5.28 25.28 46.13
N ALA A 726 4.33 24.38 45.86
CA ALA A 726 3.72 23.52 46.88
C ALA A 726 4.77 22.63 47.57
N ASN A 727 5.68 22.02 46.81
CA ASN A 727 6.80 21.25 47.34
C ASN A 727 7.78 22.12 48.16
N THR A 728 8.03 23.36 47.73
CA THR A 728 8.85 24.33 48.49
C THR A 728 8.18 24.69 49.82
N HIS A 729 6.86 24.91 49.83
CA HIS A 729 6.09 25.16 51.05
C HIS A 729 6.05 23.92 51.97
N LEU A 730 5.89 22.71 51.42
CA LEU A 730 5.89 21.46 52.18
C LEU A 730 7.26 21.16 52.80
N SER A 731 8.36 21.47 52.09
CA SER A 731 9.73 21.37 52.60
C SER A 731 9.97 22.34 53.77
N ARG A 732 9.53 23.61 53.63
CA ARG A 732 9.57 24.59 54.73
C ARG A 732 8.71 24.16 55.93
N TYR A 733 7.52 23.61 55.69
CA TYR A 733 6.65 23.08 56.74
C TYR A 733 7.33 21.96 57.52
N ARG A 734 7.92 20.96 56.83
CA ARG A 734 8.68 19.87 57.47
C ARG A 734 9.85 20.40 58.29
N LYS A 735 10.57 21.43 57.80
CA LYS A 735 11.68 22.05 58.54
C LYS A 735 11.20 22.74 59.83
N VAL A 736 10.11 23.52 59.75
CA VAL A 736 9.51 24.18 60.93
C VAL A 736 8.93 23.15 61.91
N GLN A 737 8.33 22.06 61.41
CA GLN A 737 7.86 20.96 62.24
C GLN A 737 9.03 20.32 63.01
N HIS A 738 10.15 20.04 62.34
CA HIS A 738 11.33 19.46 62.99
C HIS A 738 11.98 20.42 64.00
N GLU A 739 12.06 21.72 63.68
CA GLU A 739 12.51 22.76 64.62
C GLU A 739 11.59 22.87 65.85
N MET A 740 10.28 22.65 65.68
CA MET A 740 9.30 22.57 66.77
C MET A 740 9.49 21.29 67.60
N GLU A 741 9.73 20.14 66.96
CA GLU A 741 10.01 18.86 67.64
C GLU A 741 11.30 18.95 68.47
N GLU A 742 12.39 19.49 67.93
CA GLU A 742 13.60 19.79 68.72
C GLU A 742 13.32 20.77 69.88
N ALA A 743 12.45 21.77 69.67
CA ALA A 743 12.09 22.72 70.73
C ALA A 743 11.26 22.05 71.84
N GLN A 744 10.39 21.12 71.47
CA GLN A 744 9.61 20.29 72.38
C GLN A 744 10.54 19.37 73.19
N GLU A 745 11.45 18.63 72.55
CA GLU A 745 12.44 17.81 73.26
C GLU A 745 13.32 18.63 74.23
N ARG A 746 13.76 19.83 73.81
CA ARG A 746 14.51 20.75 74.69
C ARG A 746 13.67 21.22 75.89
N ALA A 747 12.37 21.47 75.70
CA ALA A 747 11.45 21.82 76.77
C ALA A 747 11.23 20.64 77.73
N ASP A 748 10.98 19.43 77.21
CA ASP A 748 10.75 18.22 77.99
C ASP A 748 12.02 17.82 78.79
N ILE A 749 13.20 17.97 78.20
CA ILE A 749 14.49 17.79 78.90
C ILE A 749 14.62 18.79 80.05
N ALA A 750 14.33 20.08 79.81
CA ALA A 750 14.39 21.12 80.83
C ALA A 750 13.35 20.87 81.94
N GLU A 751 12.13 20.45 81.61
CA GLU A 751 11.10 20.12 82.59
C GLU A 751 11.47 18.86 83.39
N SER A 752 12.13 17.87 82.77
CA SER A 752 12.69 16.71 83.49
C SER A 752 13.78 17.13 84.49
N GLN A 753 14.60 18.13 84.16
CA GLN A 753 15.61 18.67 85.07
C GLN A 753 14.97 19.48 86.21
N VAL A 754 13.98 20.32 85.90
CA VAL A 754 13.19 21.04 86.93
C VAL A 754 12.46 20.06 87.85
N ASN A 755 11.90 18.98 87.33
CA ASN A 755 11.25 17.95 88.13
C ASN A 755 12.24 17.13 88.96
N LYS A 756 13.45 16.83 88.46
CA LYS A 756 14.56 16.27 89.26
C LYS A 756 15.02 17.22 90.38
N LEU A 757 15.08 18.53 90.13
CA LEU A 757 15.40 19.53 91.16
C LEU A 757 14.27 19.68 92.19
N ARG A 758 12.99 19.63 91.77
CA ARG A 758 11.81 19.58 92.65
C ARG A 758 11.71 18.28 93.46
N ALA A 759 12.25 17.16 92.95
CA ALA A 759 12.37 15.92 93.69
C ALA A 759 13.46 16.06 94.76
N LYS A 760 14.69 16.46 94.39
CA LYS A 760 15.78 16.74 95.34
C LYS A 760 15.40 17.77 96.40
N SER A 761 14.67 18.82 96.05
CA SER A 761 14.19 19.79 97.03
C SER A 761 13.19 19.20 98.02
N ARG A 762 12.38 18.20 97.61
CA ARG A 762 11.47 17.48 98.51
C ARG A 762 12.20 16.43 99.35
N GLU A 763 13.27 15.83 98.85
CA GLU A 763 14.19 14.98 99.63
C GLU A 763 14.93 15.81 100.70
N ILE A 764 15.41 17.01 100.36
CA ILE A 764 16.07 17.93 101.30
C ILE A 764 15.10 18.43 102.38
N ILE A 765 13.82 18.67 102.04
CA ILE A 765 12.79 19.03 103.03
C ILE A 765 12.51 17.83 103.96
N ARG A 766 12.28 16.63 103.41
CA ARG A 766 12.07 15.41 104.21
C ARG A 766 13.26 15.03 105.08
N GLY A 767 14.48 15.34 104.64
CA GLY A 767 15.69 15.15 105.44
C GLY A 767 15.71 16.04 106.68
N LYS A 768 15.17 17.27 106.59
CA LYS A 768 15.01 18.18 107.74
C LYS A 768 13.83 17.82 108.63
N GLU A 769 12.73 17.34 108.05
CA GLU A 769 11.58 16.77 108.78
C GLU A 769 11.91 15.43 109.49
N ALA A 770 13.18 15.00 109.45
CA ALA A 770 13.72 13.83 110.17
C ALA A 770 14.88 14.19 111.12
N GLU A 771 15.17 15.49 111.32
CA GLU A 771 16.15 16.01 112.30
C GLU A 771 15.48 16.87 113.40
N GLU A 772 14.14 16.90 113.45
CA GLU A 772 13.30 17.38 114.57
C GLU A 772 12.56 16.22 115.27
#